data_AF-A0A928M7Y0-F1
#
_entry.id   AF-A0A928M7Y0-F1
#
_cell.length_a   1.000
_cell.length_b   1.000
_cell.length_c   1.000
_cell.angle_alpha   90.00
_cell.angle_beta   90.00
_cell.angle_gamma   90.00
#
_symmetry.space_group_name_H-M   'P 1'
#
loop_
_entity.id
_entity.type
_entity.pdbx_description
1 polymer ?
#
loop_
_entity_poly.entity_id
_entity_poly.type
_entity_poly.pdbx_seq_one_letter_code
_entity_poly.pdbx_strand_id
1 'polypeptide(L)'
;MRATSAQSACPSSRSCPPVTSWPATERRNSTEPSALPGESLRQHFDSFLILVCRTETGMNIKNGKTFPKQILRRENHTMKKLFALLLAVVMVLSLVACGGKQPAPNQGGTPQDSGTTATDKPTTPEEIEAANAEIRYAFGLLLDRNYIVESISQAGEKPANTFVADGMADNNGGNFALNSNGGEGYFSVDKDAFQANFDEAITILKKYYDYDGTKFTNAPSLTYLYNTNEGHKAIGEYIQSALATVGITMTMENQEWNTFLNTRKEGQYSVARNGWVADYTDPICFLDMWISGSGNNDVQFGKGAHKDLKMYDLDLTAYGLDIKVEDGTWAETYDVLVAEIKKCSDTEKRFAMMHVAEDMLMATGCLTPIYYYTDLYMINDKVEGFYSIPLGYKYFQGTTVDGKGDSLPVCLASEPDTLDPALNSAVDGATMLVHLFAGLAKWQQNADGTLSVVADCATELPEGKVNDDGTVTYTYTLKDGLKWSDGEDLTAGDFEFAWKRAASAELAADYGYMFDVIYGFDVDNCCATEDFAVKALDDKTLEVTLKNAVSYWNELIAFPTYFPVREDVVANEAWATDPSTYVCNGAYTLSAWEHDQVITLTKSETYHNADDVTMNEIKCYLSDDANNMLTNFKNGDWLLIDDVPTNEINTLKTEYPEEFVIAGQIGTYYVCWNVNLNLLPQE
;
A
#
# COMPACT_ATOMS: atom_id res chain seq x y z
N MET A 1 49.10 -21.00 -10.83
CA MET A 1 50.28 -20.39 -10.17
C MET A 1 49.76 -19.47 -9.07
N ARG A 2 50.30 -19.66 -7.85
CA ARG A 2 50.22 -18.90 -6.58
C ARG A 2 49.10 -17.86 -6.33
N ALA A 3 48.39 -18.16 -5.24
CA ALA A 3 47.52 -17.35 -4.38
C ALA A 3 48.06 -15.98 -3.94
N THR A 4 47.13 -15.08 -3.57
CA THR A 4 47.18 -14.36 -2.28
C THR A 4 45.77 -14.00 -1.81
N SER A 5 45.51 -14.33 -0.54
CA SER A 5 44.31 -14.10 0.26
C SER A 5 44.52 -12.90 1.19
N ALA A 6 43.47 -12.13 1.48
CA ALA A 6 43.45 -11.22 2.64
C ALA A 6 42.06 -11.25 3.31
N GLN A 7 42.01 -11.89 4.48
CA GLN A 7 40.95 -11.78 5.48
C GLN A 7 41.17 -10.51 6.31
N SER A 8 40.11 -9.77 6.62
CA SER A 8 40.11 -8.73 7.65
C SER A 8 39.13 -9.08 8.76
N ALA A 9 39.63 -8.98 9.99
CA ALA A 9 39.08 -9.51 11.23
C ALA A 9 38.04 -8.59 11.89
N CYS A 10 37.09 -9.24 12.56
CA CYS A 10 36.12 -8.69 13.52
C CYS A 10 36.80 -8.34 14.86
N PRO A 11 36.45 -7.23 15.55
CA PRO A 11 36.91 -6.97 16.91
C PRO A 11 35.89 -7.42 17.96
N SER A 12 36.37 -8.31 18.83
CA SER A 12 35.71 -8.84 20.02
C SER A 12 35.56 -7.81 21.17
N SER A 13 34.43 -7.93 21.88
CA SER A 13 34.22 -7.80 23.33
C SER A 13 34.95 -6.70 24.11
N ARG A 14 34.17 -5.75 24.65
CA ARG A 14 34.56 -5.00 25.85
C ARG A 14 33.54 -5.13 26.97
N SER A 15 34.09 -5.48 28.12
CA SER A 15 33.54 -5.73 29.43
C SER A 15 32.91 -4.51 30.11
N CYS A 16 31.73 -4.70 30.71
CA CYS A 16 31.13 -3.82 31.72
C CYS A 16 31.93 -3.79 33.04
N PRO A 17 31.94 -2.66 33.78
CA PRO A 17 32.21 -2.64 35.21
C PRO A 17 30.91 -2.52 36.04
N PRO A 18 30.93 -2.92 37.34
CA PRO A 18 29.73 -3.30 38.08
C PRO A 18 29.04 -2.16 38.83
N VAL A 19 27.75 -2.38 39.07
CA VAL A 19 26.83 -1.62 39.92
C VAL A 19 27.25 -1.68 41.39
N THR A 20 27.34 -0.53 42.06
CA THR A 20 27.41 -0.45 43.54
C THR A 20 26.46 0.61 44.10
N SER A 21 25.46 0.12 44.83
CA SER A 21 24.85 0.63 46.08
C SER A 21 24.57 2.12 46.29
N TRP A 22 23.29 2.38 46.62
CA TRP A 22 22.75 3.57 47.28
C TRP A 22 23.45 3.91 48.61
N PRO A 23 23.37 5.18 49.05
CA PRO A 23 22.60 5.42 50.27
C PRO A 23 21.68 6.67 50.21
N ALA A 24 20.64 6.61 51.04
CA ALA A 24 19.63 7.62 51.23
C ALA A 24 20.07 8.77 52.17
N THR A 25 19.23 9.82 52.17
CA THR A 25 19.02 10.90 53.15
C THR A 25 19.84 12.19 53.04
N GLU A 26 19.17 13.29 52.67
CA GLU A 26 18.89 14.40 53.60
C GLU A 26 17.74 15.30 53.09
N ARG A 27 16.79 15.61 54.00
CA ARG A 27 15.68 16.56 53.81
C ARG A 27 16.17 17.99 54.05
N ARG A 28 15.64 18.96 53.30
CA ARG A 28 15.25 20.29 53.83
C ARG A 28 14.13 20.92 52.97
N ASN A 29 13.00 21.14 53.64
CA ASN A 29 11.96 22.18 53.49
C ASN A 29 12.39 23.44 52.70
N SER A 30 11.55 24.24 52.03
CA SER A 30 10.09 24.34 51.86
C SER A 30 9.86 25.63 51.05
N THR A 31 8.90 25.66 50.12
CA THR A 31 7.89 26.75 49.95
C THR A 31 6.99 26.42 48.75
N GLU A 32 5.71 26.14 49.02
CA GLU A 32 4.60 26.13 48.04
C GLU A 32 4.27 27.54 47.52
N PRO A 33 3.48 27.63 46.44
CA PRO A 33 2.18 28.30 46.61
C PRO A 33 0.98 27.56 45.97
N SER A 34 -0.03 27.36 46.83
CA SER A 34 -1.49 27.47 46.62
C SER A 34 -2.21 26.67 45.52
N ALA A 35 -3.02 25.73 45.98
CA ALA A 35 -4.11 25.06 45.26
C ALA A 35 -5.29 25.99 44.89
N LEU A 36 -5.91 25.73 43.73
CA LEU A 36 -7.22 26.26 43.31
C LEU A 36 -8.32 25.19 43.50
N PRO A 37 -9.60 25.57 43.77
CA PRO A 37 -10.59 24.71 44.41
C PRO A 37 -11.50 23.95 43.41
N GLY A 38 -11.53 22.62 43.53
CA GLY A 38 -12.37 21.70 42.75
C GLY A 38 -13.83 21.56 43.21
N GLU A 39 -14.56 22.65 43.43
CA GLU A 39 -15.99 22.60 43.81
C GLU A 39 -16.95 23.34 42.86
N SER A 40 -16.48 24.06 41.84
CA SER A 40 -17.39 24.84 40.95
C SER A 40 -17.97 24.06 39.77
N LEU A 41 -17.31 23.00 39.27
CA LEU A 41 -17.73 22.27 38.07
C LEU A 41 -18.98 21.42 38.28
N ARG A 42 -19.17 20.83 39.46
CA ARG A 42 -20.32 19.98 39.75
C ARG A 42 -21.62 20.78 39.90
N GLN A 43 -21.55 21.98 40.46
CA GLN A 43 -22.70 22.89 40.54
C GLN A 43 -23.11 23.45 39.17
N HIS A 44 -22.16 23.67 38.25
CA HIS A 44 -22.49 24.10 36.88
C HIS A 44 -23.12 22.97 36.07
N PHE A 45 -22.65 21.73 36.25
CA PHE A 45 -23.19 20.56 35.56
C PHE A 45 -24.64 20.25 35.99
N ASP A 46 -24.91 20.28 37.30
CA ASP A 46 -26.28 20.06 37.82
C ASP A 46 -27.24 21.18 37.40
N SER A 47 -26.78 22.44 37.34
CA SER A 47 -27.60 23.58 36.89
C SER A 47 -27.92 23.51 35.39
N PHE A 48 -27.00 23.01 34.58
CA PHE A 48 -27.18 22.88 33.13
C PHE A 48 -28.13 21.73 32.77
N LEU A 49 -28.05 20.59 33.47
CA LEU A 49 -29.00 19.47 33.32
C LEU A 49 -30.43 19.85 33.72
N ILE A 50 -30.60 20.66 34.76
CA ILE A 50 -31.92 21.18 35.17
C ILE A 50 -32.50 22.12 34.11
N LEU A 51 -31.66 22.92 33.43
CA LEU A 51 -32.10 23.82 32.37
C LEU A 51 -32.56 23.06 31.13
N VAL A 52 -31.78 22.06 30.68
CA VAL A 52 -32.09 21.20 29.52
C VAL A 52 -33.38 20.39 29.77
N CYS A 53 -33.58 19.86 30.97
CA CYS A 53 -34.81 19.13 31.29
C CYS A 53 -36.06 20.04 31.36
N ARG A 54 -35.91 21.31 31.73
CA ARG A 54 -37.03 22.28 31.80
C ARG A 54 -37.52 22.73 30.43
N THR A 55 -36.64 22.81 29.43
CA THR A 55 -37.00 23.31 28.10
C THR A 55 -37.66 22.28 27.19
N GLU A 56 -37.45 20.97 27.42
CA GLU A 56 -37.95 19.93 26.49
C GLU A 56 -39.05 19.00 27.03
N THR A 57 -39.35 18.98 28.34
CA THR A 57 -40.36 18.04 28.90
C THR A 57 -41.37 18.64 29.89
N GLY A 58 -41.27 19.91 30.25
CA GLY A 58 -42.27 20.61 31.08
C GLY A 58 -42.42 20.11 32.52
N MET A 59 -41.51 19.27 33.04
CA MET A 59 -41.60 18.71 34.39
C MET A 59 -40.74 19.49 35.41
N ASN A 60 -41.30 19.75 36.60
CA ASN A 60 -40.68 20.51 37.68
C ASN A 60 -40.23 19.56 38.80
N ILE A 61 -38.93 19.29 38.93
CA ILE A 61 -38.39 18.37 39.95
C ILE A 61 -37.78 19.19 41.10
N LYS A 62 -38.26 18.98 42.34
CA LYS A 62 -37.67 19.53 43.57
C LYS A 62 -36.70 18.52 44.19
N ASN A 63 -35.64 19.05 44.79
CA ASN A 63 -34.49 18.37 45.37
C ASN A 63 -34.78 17.07 46.14
N GLY A 64 -34.00 16.04 45.79
CA GLY A 64 -33.67 14.91 46.66
C GLY A 64 -34.61 13.71 46.57
N LYS A 65 -34.28 12.75 45.69
CA LYS A 65 -34.22 11.28 45.90
C LYS A 65 -34.20 10.52 44.55
N THR A 66 -33.17 9.69 44.39
CA THR A 66 -33.04 8.45 43.57
C THR A 66 -33.89 8.29 42.29
N PHE A 67 -33.20 8.20 41.14
CA PHE A 67 -33.71 7.74 39.84
C PHE A 67 -34.18 6.26 39.90
N PRO A 68 -35.41 5.92 39.48
CA PRO A 68 -35.80 4.53 39.25
C PRO A 68 -35.40 4.08 37.83
N LYS A 69 -34.75 2.91 37.76
CA LYS A 69 -34.43 2.16 36.53
C LYS A 69 -35.72 1.76 35.78
N GLN A 70 -36.30 2.61 34.94
CA GLN A 70 -37.33 2.16 33.98
C GLN A 70 -37.64 3.08 32.78
N ILE A 71 -36.71 3.96 32.36
CA ILE A 71 -36.87 4.74 31.12
C ILE A 71 -35.65 4.53 30.22
N LEU A 72 -35.51 3.32 29.68
CA LEU A 72 -34.57 2.97 28.61
C LEU A 72 -35.22 1.95 27.68
N ARG A 73 -36.40 2.28 27.16
CA ARG A 73 -37.01 1.60 26.00
C ARG A 73 -37.90 2.58 25.24
N ARG A 74 -37.26 3.44 24.44
CA ARG A 74 -37.80 4.00 23.20
C ARG A 74 -36.64 4.61 22.42
N GLU A 75 -36.46 4.13 21.20
CA GLU A 75 -35.44 4.55 20.26
C GLU A 75 -35.59 6.05 20.00
N ASN A 76 -34.54 6.83 20.32
CA ASN A 76 -34.43 8.20 19.87
C ASN A 76 -33.01 8.44 19.40
N HIS A 77 -32.83 8.39 18.07
CA HIS A 77 -31.55 8.38 17.36
C HIS A 77 -30.68 9.62 17.68
N THR A 78 -31.32 10.71 18.10
CA THR A 78 -30.72 12.01 18.42
C THR A 78 -29.88 11.99 19.72
N MET A 79 -30.27 11.20 20.72
CA MET A 79 -29.54 11.15 22.00
C MET A 79 -28.25 10.34 21.91
N LYS A 80 -28.19 9.32 21.05
CA LYS A 80 -26.96 8.56 20.77
C LYS A 80 -25.91 9.42 20.07
N LYS A 81 -26.33 10.28 19.12
CA LYS A 81 -25.45 11.24 18.46
C LYS A 81 -24.89 12.28 19.45
N LEU A 82 -25.72 12.76 20.38
CA LEU A 82 -25.28 13.73 21.39
C LEU A 82 -24.27 13.14 22.39
N PHE A 83 -24.45 11.87 22.80
CA PHE A 83 -23.50 11.18 23.69
C PHE A 83 -22.19 10.82 23.01
N ALA A 84 -22.21 10.44 21.73
CA ALA A 84 -21.01 10.21 20.93
C ALA A 84 -20.20 11.51 20.75
N LEU A 85 -20.87 12.64 20.48
CA LEU A 85 -20.22 13.95 20.40
C LEU A 85 -19.59 14.38 21.73
N LEU A 86 -20.25 14.09 22.86
CA LEU A 86 -19.73 14.45 24.18
C LEU A 86 -18.50 13.64 24.59
N LEU A 87 -18.41 12.38 24.17
CA LEU A 87 -17.23 11.51 24.38
C LEU A 87 -16.05 11.93 23.49
N ALA A 88 -16.31 12.32 22.24
CA ALA A 88 -15.29 12.86 21.34
C ALA A 88 -14.67 14.17 21.88
N VAL A 89 -15.51 15.09 22.40
CA VAL A 89 -15.02 16.37 22.94
C VAL A 89 -14.18 16.21 24.22
N VAL A 90 -14.45 15.18 25.04
CA VAL A 90 -13.65 14.90 26.24
C VAL A 90 -12.28 14.29 25.91
N MET A 91 -12.16 13.50 24.83
CA MET A 91 -10.86 12.97 24.37
C MET A 91 -10.01 14.04 23.67
N VAL A 92 -10.63 14.93 22.90
CA VAL A 92 -9.94 16.04 22.21
C VAL A 92 -9.33 17.03 23.20
N LEU A 93 -9.93 17.23 24.38
CA LEU A 93 -9.37 18.14 25.40
C LEU A 93 -8.18 17.57 26.19
N SER A 94 -7.93 16.26 26.14
CA SER A 94 -6.75 15.63 26.76
C SER A 94 -5.50 15.57 25.87
N LEU A 95 -5.65 15.72 24.54
CA LEU A 95 -4.55 15.63 23.58
C LEU A 95 -3.88 16.99 23.27
N VAL A 96 -4.52 18.11 23.61
CA VAL A 96 -4.01 19.47 23.28
C VAL A 96 -2.93 19.98 24.27
N ALA A 97 -2.49 19.18 25.25
CA ALA A 97 -1.56 19.63 26.29
C ALA A 97 -0.08 19.22 26.11
N CYS A 98 0.27 18.42 25.10
CA CYS A 98 1.66 18.01 24.84
C CYS A 98 1.98 18.07 23.34
N GLY A 99 2.09 19.27 22.77
CA GLY A 99 2.57 19.47 21.40
C GLY A 99 4.06 19.78 21.36
N GLY A 100 4.87 18.80 20.96
CA GLY A 100 6.17 19.03 20.33
C GLY A 100 5.94 19.54 18.89
N LYS A 101 6.83 20.41 18.41
CA LYS A 101 6.68 21.09 17.11
C LYS A 101 7.03 20.13 15.96
N GLN A 102 6.02 19.64 15.26
CA GLN A 102 6.09 19.26 13.84
C GLN A 102 5.09 20.15 13.07
N PRO A 103 5.36 20.50 11.81
CA PRO A 103 4.44 21.32 11.03
C PRO A 103 3.24 20.46 10.60
N ALA A 104 2.13 20.59 11.34
CA ALA A 104 0.84 20.09 10.89
C ALA A 104 0.39 20.87 9.62
N PRO A 105 -0.37 20.24 8.70
CA PRO A 105 -1.04 20.98 7.64
C PRO A 105 -1.96 22.03 8.25
N ASN A 106 -1.81 23.25 7.75
CA ASN A 106 -2.21 24.49 8.40
C ASN A 106 -3.74 24.57 8.55
N GLN A 107 -4.26 24.51 9.79
CA GLN A 107 -5.69 24.75 10.04
C GLN A 107 -6.05 26.19 9.68
N GLY A 108 -7.09 26.34 8.84
CA GLY A 108 -7.56 27.59 8.27
C GLY A 108 -7.65 28.77 9.26
N GLY A 109 -6.71 29.70 9.12
CA GLY A 109 -6.74 31.03 9.72
C GLY A 109 -6.72 32.09 8.63
N THR A 110 -7.54 33.14 8.78
CA THR A 110 -7.67 34.24 7.81
C THR A 110 -6.33 34.97 7.61
N PRO A 111 -5.95 35.37 6.38
CA PRO A 111 -4.63 35.96 6.13
C PRO A 111 -4.54 37.37 6.73
N GLN A 112 -3.60 37.58 7.63
CA GLN A 112 -3.12 38.92 7.94
C GLN A 112 -1.98 39.25 6.96
N ASP A 113 -2.21 40.26 6.13
CA ASP A 113 -1.20 40.84 5.25
C ASP A 113 -0.05 41.41 6.09
N SER A 114 1.05 40.67 6.15
CA SER A 114 2.34 41.17 6.61
C SER A 114 3.34 40.99 5.48
N GLY A 115 3.58 42.06 4.73
CA GLY A 115 4.69 42.10 3.78
C GLY A 115 6.01 41.79 4.48
N THR A 116 6.50 40.57 4.30
CA THR A 116 7.85 40.16 4.67
C THR A 116 8.68 40.05 3.42
N THR A 117 9.63 40.97 3.29
CA THR A 117 10.77 40.90 2.37
C THR A 117 11.59 39.64 2.64
N ALA A 118 11.90 38.89 1.58
CA ALA A 118 12.81 37.74 1.59
C ALA A 118 14.16 38.08 2.26
N THR A 119 14.64 37.23 3.17
CA THR A 119 16.08 37.21 3.48
C THR A 119 16.70 35.84 3.79
N ASP A 120 15.97 34.80 4.19
CA ASP A 120 16.61 33.51 4.46
C ASP A 120 16.00 32.42 3.56
N LYS A 121 16.63 32.19 2.39
CA LYS A 121 16.36 30.99 1.60
C LYS A 121 16.76 29.75 2.43
N PRO A 122 16.06 28.62 2.33
CA PRO A 122 16.46 27.37 2.99
C PRO A 122 17.94 27.05 2.75
N THR A 123 18.71 26.77 3.80
CA THR A 123 20.16 26.52 3.68
C THR A 123 20.62 25.18 4.21
N THR A 124 19.95 24.67 5.23
CA THR A 124 20.23 23.33 5.78
C THR A 124 19.50 22.25 4.97
N PRO A 125 20.00 21.00 4.94
CA PRO A 125 19.30 19.90 4.29
C PRO A 125 17.84 19.74 4.75
N GLU A 126 17.59 19.93 6.05
CA GLU A 126 16.27 19.82 6.67
C GLU A 126 15.33 20.94 6.23
N GLU A 127 15.81 22.20 6.18
CA GLU A 127 15.03 23.33 5.67
C GLU A 127 14.72 23.19 4.18
N ILE A 128 15.71 22.70 3.40
CA ILE A 128 15.55 22.49 1.95
C ILE A 128 14.48 21.43 1.71
N GLU A 129 14.53 20.31 2.43
CA GLU A 129 13.56 19.25 2.23
C GLU A 129 12.16 19.63 2.76
N ALA A 130 12.07 20.36 3.87
CA ALA A 130 10.79 20.91 4.32
C ALA A 130 10.15 21.83 3.26
N ALA A 131 10.97 22.66 2.59
CA ALA A 131 10.50 23.48 1.48
C ALA A 131 10.09 22.65 0.26
N ASN A 132 10.86 21.62 -0.11
CA ASN A 132 10.51 20.71 -1.19
C ASN A 132 9.18 19.97 -0.91
N ALA A 133 8.95 19.53 0.33
CA ALA A 133 7.71 18.89 0.74
C ALA A 133 6.49 19.81 0.55
N GLU A 134 6.59 21.07 0.98
CA GLU A 134 5.54 22.07 0.74
C GLU A 134 5.31 22.32 -0.77
N ILE A 135 6.38 22.37 -1.57
CA ILE A 135 6.28 22.55 -3.02
C ILE A 135 5.56 21.37 -3.67
N ARG A 136 5.90 20.12 -3.32
CA ARG A 136 5.24 18.92 -3.85
C ARG A 136 3.76 18.89 -3.49
N TYR A 137 3.42 19.23 -2.25
CA TYR A 137 2.03 19.36 -1.80
C TYR A 137 1.27 20.42 -2.62
N ALA A 138 1.87 21.60 -2.82
CA ALA A 138 1.27 22.66 -3.63
C ALA A 138 1.05 22.22 -5.09
N PHE A 139 1.97 21.47 -5.68
CA PHE A 139 1.77 20.89 -7.01
C PHE A 139 0.59 19.92 -7.05
N GLY A 140 0.40 19.11 -6.01
CA GLY A 140 -0.77 18.23 -5.89
C GLY A 140 -2.11 18.97 -5.73
N LEU A 141 -2.10 20.16 -5.11
CA LEU A 141 -3.28 21.02 -4.99
C LEU A 141 -3.70 21.69 -6.31
N LEU A 142 -2.77 21.83 -7.27
CA LEU A 142 -3.07 22.35 -8.61
C LEU A 142 -3.86 21.38 -9.50
N LEU A 143 -4.06 20.13 -9.04
CA LEU A 143 -4.72 19.08 -9.82
C LEU A 143 -6.20 18.96 -9.48
N ASP A 144 -7.06 19.13 -10.49
CA ASP A 144 -8.48 18.86 -10.42
C ASP A 144 -8.74 17.36 -10.64
N ARG A 145 -8.81 16.64 -9.53
CA ARG A 145 -9.07 15.19 -9.52
C ARG A 145 -10.45 14.84 -10.05
N ASN A 146 -11.45 15.71 -9.88
CA ASN A 146 -12.79 15.50 -10.43
C ASN A 146 -12.74 15.59 -11.96
N TYR A 147 -12.03 16.58 -12.50
CA TYR A 147 -11.83 16.67 -13.95
C TYR A 147 -11.15 15.42 -14.51
N ILE A 148 -10.11 14.90 -13.84
CA ILE A 148 -9.43 13.68 -14.26
C ILE A 148 -10.43 12.50 -14.35
N VAL A 149 -11.21 12.23 -13.30
CA VAL A 149 -12.11 11.06 -13.34
C VAL A 149 -13.33 11.24 -14.24
N GLU A 150 -13.85 12.46 -14.39
CA GLU A 150 -15.08 12.72 -15.16
C GLU A 150 -14.82 12.95 -16.66
N SER A 151 -13.65 13.51 -16.99
CA SER A 151 -13.33 13.95 -18.35
C SER A 151 -12.17 13.21 -18.98
N ILE A 152 -11.27 12.62 -18.19
CA ILE A 152 -10.14 11.83 -18.68
C ILE A 152 -10.45 10.35 -18.52
N SER A 153 -10.36 9.75 -17.33
CA SER A 153 -10.40 8.28 -17.19
C SER A 153 -11.77 7.66 -17.46
N GLN A 154 -12.86 8.26 -16.96
CA GLN A 154 -14.25 7.89 -17.25
C GLN A 154 -14.66 6.44 -16.93
N ALA A 155 -13.83 5.66 -16.22
CA ALA A 155 -14.11 4.29 -15.84
C ALA A 155 -14.90 4.17 -14.52
N GLY A 156 -15.38 5.28 -13.96
CA GLY A 156 -16.19 5.29 -12.74
C GLY A 156 -15.37 5.39 -11.46
N GLU A 157 -14.10 5.74 -11.58
CA GLU A 157 -13.19 5.99 -10.47
C GLU A 157 -13.68 7.17 -9.62
N LYS A 158 -13.28 7.16 -8.35
CA LYS A 158 -13.55 8.26 -7.42
C LYS A 158 -12.27 9.07 -7.20
N PRO A 159 -12.35 10.41 -7.13
CA PRO A 159 -11.23 11.24 -6.71
C PRO A 159 -10.64 10.74 -5.38
N ALA A 160 -9.33 10.56 -5.32
CA ALA A 160 -8.64 10.11 -4.11
C ALA A 160 -8.18 11.31 -3.29
N ASN A 161 -8.57 11.32 -2.02
CA ASN A 161 -8.08 12.25 -1.00
C ASN A 161 -7.07 11.61 -0.04
N THR A 162 -6.88 10.29 -0.10
CA THR A 162 -5.93 9.53 0.71
C THR A 162 -5.11 8.59 -0.16
N PHE A 163 -4.02 8.06 0.40
CA PHE A 163 -3.15 7.15 -0.34
C PHE A 163 -3.58 5.69 -0.14
N VAL A 164 -3.90 5.30 1.10
CA VAL A 164 -4.54 4.01 1.37
C VAL A 164 -5.89 3.98 0.68
N ALA A 165 -6.13 2.94 -0.13
CA ALA A 165 -7.29 2.91 -1.00
C ALA A 165 -8.64 2.85 -0.26
N ASP A 166 -9.67 3.44 -0.89
CA ASP A 166 -11.07 3.22 -0.53
C ASP A 166 -11.39 1.72 -0.59
N GLY A 167 -12.16 1.22 0.37
CA GLY A 167 -12.53 -0.20 0.47
C GLY A 167 -11.65 -1.03 1.39
N MET A 168 -10.54 -0.47 1.90
CA MET A 168 -9.73 -1.14 2.91
C MET A 168 -10.40 -1.09 4.27
N ALA A 169 -10.56 -2.26 4.91
CA ALA A 169 -11.23 -2.36 6.21
C ALA A 169 -10.42 -1.70 7.33
N ASP A 170 -11.11 -1.02 8.25
CA ASP A 170 -10.58 -0.55 9.52
C ASP A 170 -10.94 -1.52 10.67
N ASN A 171 -10.31 -1.39 11.85
CA ASN A 171 -10.50 -2.30 12.99
C ASN A 171 -11.95 -2.43 13.49
N ASN A 172 -12.80 -1.45 13.18
CA ASN A 172 -14.20 -1.39 13.60
C ASN A 172 -15.19 -1.86 12.52
N GLY A 173 -14.71 -2.54 11.47
CA GLY A 173 -15.53 -2.88 10.29
C GLY A 173 -15.93 -1.65 9.47
N GLY A 174 -15.20 -0.55 9.65
CA GLY A 174 -15.28 0.68 8.86
C GLY A 174 -14.30 0.65 7.69
N ASN A 175 -13.98 1.83 7.16
CA ASN A 175 -13.06 2.01 6.05
C ASN A 175 -11.90 2.89 6.50
N PHE A 176 -10.67 2.41 6.33
CA PHE A 176 -9.47 3.07 6.81
C PHE A 176 -9.34 4.50 6.27
N ALA A 177 -9.52 4.67 4.95
CA ALA A 177 -9.39 5.95 4.27
C ALA A 177 -10.36 7.02 4.82
N LEU A 178 -11.53 6.62 5.34
CA LEU A 178 -12.51 7.55 5.91
C LEU A 178 -12.10 8.14 7.26
N ASN A 179 -11.10 7.57 7.92
CA ASN A 179 -10.60 8.03 9.22
C ASN A 179 -9.21 8.70 9.10
N SER A 180 -8.60 8.71 7.91
CA SER A 180 -7.30 9.35 7.66
C SER A 180 -7.37 10.87 7.83
N ASN A 181 -6.30 11.45 8.38
CA ASN A 181 -6.19 12.88 8.69
C ASN A 181 -7.41 13.44 9.44
N GLY A 182 -7.86 12.73 10.49
CA GLY A 182 -9.03 13.13 11.28
C GLY A 182 -10.38 13.04 10.54
N GLY A 183 -10.42 12.34 9.42
CA GLY A 183 -11.62 12.13 8.59
C GLY A 183 -11.78 13.09 7.41
N GLU A 184 -10.83 14.01 7.20
CA GLU A 184 -10.86 14.99 6.09
C GLU A 184 -10.09 14.47 4.86
N GLY A 185 -9.19 13.51 5.04
CA GLY A 185 -8.17 13.16 4.03
C GLY A 185 -7.13 14.27 3.84
N TYR A 186 -6.19 14.09 2.91
CA TYR A 186 -5.04 14.99 2.71
C TYR A 186 -5.25 16.01 1.59
N PHE A 187 -6.24 15.78 0.71
CA PHE A 187 -6.64 16.70 -0.34
C PHE A 187 -8.15 16.86 -0.33
N SER A 188 -8.67 18.10 -0.30
CA SER A 188 -10.11 18.29 -0.49
C SER A 188 -10.48 17.95 -1.94
N VAL A 189 -11.41 17.01 -2.08
CA VAL A 189 -11.92 16.52 -3.38
C VAL A 189 -13.36 16.96 -3.64
N ASP A 190 -13.91 17.82 -2.79
CA ASP A 190 -15.22 18.43 -3.03
C ASP A 190 -15.21 19.21 -4.36
N LYS A 191 -16.32 19.14 -5.09
CA LYS A 191 -16.41 19.69 -6.46
C LYS A 191 -16.19 21.20 -6.53
N ASP A 192 -16.42 21.93 -5.45
CA ASP A 192 -16.21 23.37 -5.34
C ASP A 192 -14.90 23.75 -4.63
N ALA A 193 -14.13 22.77 -4.15
CA ALA A 193 -12.87 23.03 -3.45
C ALA A 193 -11.70 23.38 -4.37
N PHE A 194 -11.77 23.06 -5.67
CA PHE A 194 -10.62 23.23 -6.57
C PHE A 194 -10.05 24.66 -6.59
N GLN A 195 -10.91 25.69 -6.58
CA GLN A 195 -10.41 27.07 -6.54
C GLN A 195 -9.69 27.40 -5.23
N ALA A 196 -10.17 26.89 -4.09
CA ALA A 196 -9.52 27.08 -2.80
C ALA A 196 -8.16 26.36 -2.75
N ASN A 197 -8.10 25.13 -3.24
CA ASN A 197 -6.86 24.36 -3.38
C ASN A 197 -5.86 25.12 -4.27
N PHE A 198 -6.32 25.64 -5.41
CA PHE A 198 -5.49 26.42 -6.32
C PHE A 198 -4.94 27.68 -5.65
N ASP A 199 -5.76 28.45 -4.94
CA ASP A 199 -5.33 29.66 -4.24
C ASP A 199 -4.31 29.36 -3.13
N GLU A 200 -4.49 28.25 -2.42
CA GLU A 200 -3.54 27.75 -1.42
C GLU A 200 -2.21 27.35 -2.08
N ALA A 201 -2.25 26.61 -3.19
CA ALA A 201 -1.06 26.25 -3.95
C ALA A 201 -0.26 27.48 -4.38
N ILE A 202 -0.92 28.49 -4.94
CA ILE A 202 -0.27 29.76 -5.32
C ILE A 202 0.36 30.45 -4.10
N THR A 203 -0.31 30.42 -2.96
CA THR A 203 0.19 31.02 -1.71
C THR A 203 1.45 30.32 -1.21
N ILE A 204 1.48 28.99 -1.25
CA ILE A 204 2.66 28.20 -0.86
C ILE A 204 3.82 28.45 -1.83
N LEU A 205 3.58 28.35 -3.13
CA LEU A 205 4.63 28.49 -4.15
C LEU A 205 5.28 29.89 -4.15
N LYS A 206 4.53 30.94 -3.79
CA LYS A 206 5.08 32.31 -3.61
C LYS A 206 6.12 32.43 -2.50
N LYS A 207 6.21 31.47 -1.57
CA LYS A 207 7.27 31.45 -0.57
C LYS A 207 8.64 31.12 -1.19
N TYR A 208 8.65 30.37 -2.29
CA TYR A 208 9.85 29.75 -2.85
C TYR A 208 10.21 30.24 -4.26
N TYR A 209 9.22 30.70 -5.03
CA TYR A 209 9.40 31.13 -6.42
C TYR A 209 9.02 32.60 -6.65
N ASP A 210 9.71 33.23 -7.61
CA ASP A 210 9.45 34.59 -8.05
C ASP A 210 8.15 34.63 -8.87
N TYR A 211 7.19 35.43 -8.43
CA TYR A 211 5.87 35.57 -9.05
C TYR A 211 5.70 36.94 -9.72
N ASP A 212 5.43 36.95 -11.03
CA ASP A 212 5.31 38.19 -11.82
C ASP A 212 3.92 38.85 -11.77
N GLY A 213 3.02 38.29 -10.96
CA GLY A 213 1.61 38.68 -10.90
C GLY A 213 0.68 37.75 -11.69
N THR A 214 1.23 36.88 -12.53
CA THR A 214 0.49 35.87 -13.31
C THR A 214 1.12 34.48 -13.23
N LYS A 215 2.46 34.38 -13.26
CA LYS A 215 3.21 33.13 -13.32
C LYS A 215 4.45 33.17 -12.43
N PHE A 216 4.89 32.00 -12.03
CA PHE A 216 6.21 31.77 -11.45
C PHE A 216 7.27 31.77 -12.55
N THR A 217 8.44 32.34 -12.27
CA THR A 217 9.46 32.64 -13.30
C THR A 217 10.80 31.94 -13.11
N ASN A 218 11.03 31.35 -11.93
CA ASN A 218 12.29 30.71 -11.56
C ASN A 218 12.11 29.29 -10.98
N ALA A 219 10.95 28.67 -11.21
CA ALA A 219 10.71 27.27 -10.86
C ALA A 219 11.56 26.34 -11.74
N PRO A 220 12.06 25.21 -11.22
CA PRO A 220 12.82 24.25 -12.02
C PRO A 220 11.95 23.59 -13.10
N SER A 221 12.60 23.14 -14.17
CA SER A 221 11.94 22.27 -15.15
C SER A 221 11.86 20.85 -14.60
N LEU A 222 10.69 20.22 -14.74
CA LEU A 222 10.42 18.87 -14.30
C LEU A 222 10.36 17.90 -15.49
N THR A 223 10.68 16.64 -15.24
CA THR A 223 10.39 15.53 -16.17
C THR A 223 9.32 14.63 -15.56
N TYR A 224 8.23 14.40 -16.29
CA TYR A 224 7.17 13.46 -15.94
C TYR A 224 7.35 12.15 -16.70
N LEU A 225 7.70 11.09 -15.97
CA LEU A 225 7.92 9.76 -16.49
C LEU A 225 6.60 8.96 -16.47
N TYR A 226 6.27 8.31 -17.58
CA TYR A 226 5.06 7.47 -17.72
C TYR A 226 5.28 6.33 -18.73
N ASN A 227 4.48 5.27 -18.62
CA ASN A 227 4.53 4.16 -19.56
C ASN A 227 3.71 4.43 -20.84
N THR A 228 3.76 3.52 -21.81
CA THR A 228 3.13 3.59 -23.15
C THR A 228 1.60 3.70 -23.19
N ASN A 229 0.91 3.54 -22.06
CA ASN A 229 -0.55 3.61 -21.99
C ASN A 229 -1.11 5.03 -22.32
N GLU A 230 -2.09 5.10 -23.22
CA GLU A 230 -2.68 6.36 -23.69
C GLU A 230 -3.49 7.10 -22.60
N GLY A 231 -4.15 6.36 -21.69
CA GLY A 231 -4.85 6.94 -20.53
C GLY A 231 -3.87 7.61 -19.57
N HIS A 232 -2.75 6.95 -19.25
CA HIS A 232 -1.69 7.54 -18.43
C HIS A 232 -1.04 8.76 -19.10
N LYS A 233 -0.85 8.71 -20.42
CA LYS A 233 -0.39 9.86 -21.21
C LYS A 233 -1.34 11.04 -21.07
N ALA A 234 -2.64 10.83 -21.24
CA ALA A 234 -3.65 11.88 -21.14
C ALA A 234 -3.66 12.54 -19.75
N ILE A 235 -3.51 11.76 -18.67
CA ILE A 235 -3.36 12.28 -17.31
C ILE A 235 -2.08 13.11 -17.19
N GLY A 236 -0.96 12.64 -17.73
CA GLY A 236 0.31 13.39 -17.73
C GLY A 236 0.24 14.70 -18.51
N GLU A 237 -0.40 14.72 -19.68
CA GLU A 237 -0.64 15.94 -20.47
C GLU A 237 -1.51 16.94 -19.71
N TYR A 238 -2.51 16.45 -18.95
CA TYR A 238 -3.29 17.29 -18.06
C TYR A 238 -2.44 17.90 -16.94
N ILE A 239 -1.60 17.10 -16.26
CA ILE A 239 -0.69 17.58 -15.20
C ILE A 239 0.27 18.63 -15.77
N GLN A 240 0.87 18.35 -16.92
CA GLN A 240 1.75 19.30 -17.63
C GLN A 240 1.02 20.62 -17.91
N SER A 241 -0.21 20.55 -18.43
CA SER A 241 -1.04 21.72 -18.72
C SER A 241 -1.37 22.51 -17.45
N ALA A 242 -1.77 21.84 -16.38
CA ALA A 242 -2.10 22.43 -15.08
C ALA A 242 -0.91 23.22 -14.51
N LEU A 243 0.29 22.63 -14.49
CA LEU A 243 1.51 23.29 -14.03
C LEU A 243 1.94 24.45 -14.95
N ALA A 244 1.76 24.32 -16.27
CA ALA A 244 2.08 25.38 -17.22
C ALA A 244 1.21 26.65 -17.04
N THR A 245 -0.01 26.50 -16.50
CA THR A 245 -0.88 27.65 -16.19
C THR A 245 -0.24 28.63 -15.21
N VAL A 246 0.55 28.11 -14.25
CA VAL A 246 1.24 28.89 -13.23
C VAL A 246 2.72 29.14 -13.56
N GLY A 247 3.19 28.74 -14.74
CA GLY A 247 4.56 29.01 -15.22
C GLY A 247 5.59 27.93 -14.92
N ILE A 248 5.19 26.76 -14.42
CA ILE A 248 6.10 25.65 -14.18
C ILE A 248 6.21 24.82 -15.46
N THR A 249 7.44 24.51 -15.87
CA THR A 249 7.70 23.73 -17.08
C THR A 249 7.84 22.26 -16.73
N MET A 250 7.13 21.40 -17.46
CA MET A 250 7.20 19.96 -17.33
C MET A 250 7.38 19.33 -18.72
N THR A 251 8.32 18.40 -18.85
CA THR A 251 8.55 17.61 -20.07
C THR A 251 8.05 16.18 -19.86
N MET A 252 7.36 15.64 -20.85
CA MET A 252 6.84 14.27 -20.82
C MET A 252 7.89 13.28 -21.33
N GLU A 253 8.15 12.21 -20.59
CA GLU A 253 9.05 11.12 -20.97
C GLU A 253 8.32 9.78 -20.95
N ASN A 254 8.29 9.12 -22.11
CA ASN A 254 7.59 7.85 -22.31
C ASN A 254 8.58 6.69 -22.39
N GLN A 255 8.27 5.59 -21.72
CA GLN A 255 9.07 4.37 -21.74
C GLN A 255 8.17 3.13 -21.82
N GLU A 256 8.68 2.03 -22.38
CA GLU A 256 8.04 0.70 -22.30
C GLU A 256 8.02 0.23 -20.83
N TRP A 257 7.03 -0.59 -20.45
CA TRP A 257 6.75 -1.00 -19.08
C TRP A 257 7.97 -1.43 -18.28
N ASN A 258 8.78 -2.36 -18.79
CA ASN A 258 9.91 -2.91 -18.03
C ASN A 258 11.01 -1.86 -17.83
N THR A 259 11.27 -1.03 -18.86
CA THR A 259 12.20 0.11 -18.75
C THR A 259 11.69 1.16 -17.75
N PHE A 260 10.38 1.42 -17.77
CA PHE A 260 9.70 2.34 -16.88
C PHE A 260 9.77 1.88 -15.41
N LEU A 261 9.55 0.59 -15.13
CA LEU A 261 9.71 0.02 -13.79
C LEU A 261 11.12 0.24 -13.27
N ASN A 262 12.14 -0.12 -14.05
CA ASN A 262 13.55 -0.03 -13.64
C ASN A 262 14.00 1.43 -13.43
N THR A 263 13.61 2.34 -14.32
CA THR A 263 13.93 3.77 -14.20
C THR A 263 13.34 4.37 -12.91
N ARG A 264 12.14 3.95 -12.50
CA ARG A 264 11.54 4.36 -11.22
C ARG A 264 12.29 3.80 -10.01
N LYS A 265 12.60 2.50 -10.02
CA LYS A 265 13.35 1.84 -8.94
C LYS A 265 14.72 2.49 -8.72
N GLU A 266 15.37 2.90 -9.82
CA GLU A 266 16.66 3.62 -9.82
C GLU A 266 16.55 5.10 -9.41
N GLY A 267 15.34 5.65 -9.27
CA GLY A 267 15.12 7.06 -8.93
C GLY A 267 15.48 8.03 -10.06
N GLN A 268 15.51 7.60 -11.32
CA GLN A 268 15.93 8.42 -12.46
C GLN A 268 14.77 9.24 -13.06
N TYR A 269 14.03 9.93 -12.20
CA TYR A 269 12.88 10.74 -12.59
C TYR A 269 12.70 11.92 -11.64
N SER A 270 11.96 12.96 -12.08
CA SER A 270 11.50 14.03 -11.18
C SER A 270 10.15 13.68 -10.58
N VAL A 271 9.21 13.37 -11.48
CA VAL A 271 7.82 13.02 -11.20
C VAL A 271 7.49 11.81 -12.06
N ALA A 272 6.79 10.82 -11.51
CA ALA A 272 6.39 9.66 -12.30
C ALA A 272 4.94 9.27 -12.02
N ARG A 273 4.25 8.79 -13.06
CA ARG A 273 3.04 7.98 -12.91
C ARG A 273 3.34 6.84 -11.97
N ASN A 274 2.41 6.52 -11.08
CA ASN A 274 2.48 5.31 -10.27
C ASN A 274 1.06 4.85 -9.92
N GLY A 275 0.97 3.72 -9.24
CA GLY A 275 -0.26 3.22 -8.69
C GLY A 275 -0.03 1.89 -7.98
N TRP A 276 -0.89 1.60 -7.03
CA TRP A 276 -0.79 0.39 -6.22
C TRP A 276 -2.13 -0.28 -6.09
N VAL A 277 -2.14 -1.60 -6.19
CA VAL A 277 -3.28 -2.46 -5.88
C VAL A 277 -2.91 -3.22 -4.61
N ALA A 278 -3.84 -3.35 -3.68
CA ALA A 278 -3.61 -4.08 -2.44
C ALA A 278 -3.13 -5.51 -2.71
N ASP A 279 -2.05 -5.92 -2.04
CA ASP A 279 -1.55 -7.29 -2.13
C ASP A 279 -2.35 -8.26 -1.25
N TYR A 280 -2.92 -7.73 -0.16
CA TYR A 280 -3.75 -8.42 0.82
C TYR A 280 -4.64 -7.41 1.54
N THR A 281 -5.71 -7.88 2.19
CA THR A 281 -6.77 -7.05 2.78
C THR A 281 -6.42 -6.39 4.12
N ASP A 282 -5.27 -5.72 4.19
CA ASP A 282 -4.86 -4.93 5.36
C ASP A 282 -4.17 -3.61 4.92
N PRO A 283 -4.47 -2.45 5.54
CA PRO A 283 -3.89 -1.16 5.15
C PRO A 283 -2.37 -1.12 5.13
N ILE A 284 -1.71 -1.97 5.92
CA ILE A 284 -0.24 -2.00 5.98
C ILE A 284 0.41 -2.27 4.62
N CYS A 285 -0.27 -2.98 3.68
CA CYS A 285 0.29 -3.26 2.36
C CYS A 285 0.49 -2.02 1.49
N PHE A 286 -0.19 -0.91 1.82
CA PHE A 286 0.08 0.40 1.20
C PHE A 286 1.27 1.09 1.88
N LEU A 287 1.44 0.90 3.18
CA LEU A 287 2.33 1.71 4.01
C LEU A 287 3.74 1.10 4.13
N ASP A 288 3.86 -0.23 4.13
CA ASP A 288 5.14 -0.91 4.34
C ASP A 288 6.05 -0.94 3.11
N MET A 289 5.54 -0.61 1.92
CA MET A 289 6.37 -0.47 0.72
C MET A 289 7.34 0.71 0.77
N TRP A 290 7.13 1.66 1.70
CA TRP A 290 7.93 2.89 1.82
C TRP A 290 9.04 2.80 2.85
N ILE A 291 9.27 1.62 3.45
CA ILE A 291 10.44 1.43 4.29
C ILE A 291 11.73 1.57 3.46
N SER A 292 12.81 2.01 4.08
CA SER A 292 14.06 2.34 3.37
C SER A 292 14.59 1.16 2.52
N GLY A 293 14.44 -0.06 3.02
CA GLY A 293 14.93 -1.28 2.37
C GLY A 293 13.99 -1.94 1.35
N SER A 294 12.76 -1.45 1.19
CA SER A 294 11.80 -2.00 0.24
C SER A 294 12.23 -1.78 -1.21
N GLY A 295 12.10 -2.79 -2.07
CA GLY A 295 12.31 -2.63 -3.52
C GLY A 295 11.23 -1.78 -4.19
N ASN A 296 10.06 -1.67 -3.57
CA ASN A 296 8.94 -0.83 -4.01
C ASN A 296 9.01 0.63 -3.49
N ASN A 297 10.08 1.01 -2.78
CA ASN A 297 10.33 2.38 -2.35
C ASN A 297 10.83 3.24 -3.54
N ASP A 298 9.92 3.47 -4.49
CA ASP A 298 10.18 4.21 -5.72
C ASP A 298 10.55 5.67 -5.46
N VAL A 299 10.01 6.26 -4.39
CA VAL A 299 10.23 7.67 -4.00
C VAL A 299 11.63 7.93 -3.46
N GLN A 300 12.38 6.87 -3.13
CA GLN A 300 13.81 6.88 -2.74
C GLN A 300 14.10 7.34 -1.30
N PHE A 301 13.21 7.09 -0.34
CA PHE A 301 13.55 7.30 1.07
C PHE A 301 14.71 6.42 1.52
N GLY A 302 15.54 6.89 2.45
CA GLY A 302 16.73 6.16 2.92
C GLY A 302 17.85 6.02 1.87
N LYS A 303 17.69 6.64 0.70
CA LYS A 303 18.68 6.67 -0.40
C LYS A 303 19.09 8.12 -0.69
N GLY A 304 20.21 8.31 -1.40
CA GLY A 304 20.64 9.64 -1.86
C GLY A 304 20.79 10.67 -0.74
N ALA A 305 20.25 11.87 -0.95
CA ALA A 305 20.19 12.95 0.04
C ALA A 305 19.36 12.57 1.28
N HIS A 306 18.41 11.65 1.16
CA HIS A 306 17.56 11.19 2.25
C HIS A 306 18.15 10.05 3.09
N LYS A 307 19.33 9.51 2.71
CA LYS A 307 19.96 8.43 3.46
C LYS A 307 20.30 8.83 4.90
N ASP A 308 20.93 9.98 5.06
CA ASP A 308 21.43 10.48 6.34
C ASP A 308 20.64 11.72 6.83
N LEU A 309 19.55 12.09 6.14
CA LEU A 309 18.74 13.26 6.47
C LEU A 309 17.98 13.04 7.79
N LYS A 310 18.20 13.93 8.74
CA LYS A 310 17.67 13.86 10.10
C LYS A 310 16.64 14.96 10.34
N MET A 311 15.38 14.66 10.07
CA MET A 311 14.28 15.63 10.17
C MET A 311 12.95 15.04 10.61
N TYR A 312 12.91 13.73 10.85
CA TYR A 312 11.69 13.01 11.14
C TYR A 312 11.60 12.76 12.63
N ASP A 313 10.45 13.08 13.21
CA ASP A 313 10.15 12.79 14.60
C ASP A 313 9.18 11.61 14.68
N LEU A 314 9.30 10.82 15.75
CA LEU A 314 8.41 9.71 16.07
C LEU A 314 8.17 9.68 17.58
N ASP A 315 6.92 9.67 18.01
CA ASP A 315 6.56 9.47 19.41
C ASP A 315 5.44 8.43 19.53
N LEU A 316 5.79 7.24 20.01
CA LEU A 316 4.85 6.13 20.21
C LEU A 316 4.47 5.92 21.67
N THR A 317 4.83 6.86 22.56
CA THR A 317 4.51 6.78 23.99
C THR A 317 3.01 6.78 24.24
N ALA A 318 2.22 7.44 23.38
CA ALA A 318 0.76 7.42 23.40
C ALA A 318 0.16 6.01 23.21
N TYR A 319 0.89 5.12 22.55
CA TYR A 319 0.49 3.73 22.30
C TYR A 319 1.08 2.76 23.34
N GLY A 320 1.87 3.27 24.29
CA GLY A 320 2.50 2.49 25.36
C GLY A 320 3.85 1.88 24.98
N LEU A 321 4.49 2.37 23.92
CA LEU A 321 5.84 2.01 23.52
C LEU A 321 6.82 3.07 24.02
N ASP A 322 7.93 2.66 24.65
CA ASP A 322 9.01 3.57 25.08
C ASP A 322 9.92 3.91 23.90
N ILE A 323 9.32 4.44 22.83
CA ILE A 323 9.98 4.80 21.58
C ILE A 323 9.66 6.27 21.31
N LYS A 324 10.72 7.07 21.36
CA LYS A 324 10.70 8.46 20.98
C LYS A 324 11.98 8.80 20.23
N VAL A 325 11.84 9.33 19.04
CA VAL A 325 12.94 9.75 18.17
C VAL A 325 12.68 11.20 17.80
N GLU A 326 13.68 12.05 18.01
CA GLU A 326 13.69 13.46 17.58
C GLU A 326 14.84 13.61 16.59
N ASP A 327 14.62 14.32 15.49
CA ASP A 327 15.61 14.52 14.42
C ASP A 327 16.24 13.18 13.94
N GLY A 328 15.38 12.17 13.70
CA GLY A 328 15.79 10.86 13.19
C GLY A 328 15.85 10.80 11.67
N THR A 329 16.58 9.81 11.14
CA THR A 329 16.47 9.43 9.72
C THR A 329 15.15 8.72 9.44
N TRP A 330 14.82 8.52 8.15
CA TRP A 330 13.65 7.71 7.76
C TRP A 330 13.72 6.29 8.35
N ALA A 331 14.89 5.67 8.32
CA ALA A 331 15.12 4.36 8.93
C ALA A 331 14.99 4.39 10.47
N GLU A 332 15.48 5.44 11.13
CA GLU A 332 15.35 5.59 12.59
C GLU A 332 13.90 5.94 13.02
N THR A 333 12.99 6.25 12.08
CA THR A 333 11.61 6.68 12.36
C THR A 333 10.55 5.84 11.65
N TYR A 334 10.31 6.05 10.35
CA TYR A 334 9.26 5.38 9.59
C TYR A 334 9.43 3.86 9.58
N ASP A 335 10.65 3.36 9.35
CA ASP A 335 10.91 1.91 9.35
C ASP A 335 10.64 1.31 10.75
N VAL A 336 11.02 2.03 11.82
CA VAL A 336 10.70 1.66 13.21
C VAL A 336 9.18 1.63 13.42
N LEU A 337 8.45 2.64 12.96
CA LEU A 337 7.00 2.71 13.06
C LEU A 337 6.32 1.51 12.37
N VAL A 338 6.71 1.22 11.12
CA VAL A 338 6.18 0.07 10.38
C VAL A 338 6.50 -1.25 11.08
N ALA A 339 7.73 -1.41 11.60
CA ALA A 339 8.13 -2.59 12.36
C ALA A 339 7.29 -2.78 13.62
N GLU A 340 6.97 -1.69 14.34
CA GLU A 340 6.12 -1.76 15.53
C GLU A 340 4.64 -2.00 15.19
N ILE A 341 4.14 -1.47 14.07
CA ILE A 341 2.79 -1.79 13.55
C ILE A 341 2.66 -3.30 13.28
N LYS A 342 3.66 -3.90 12.63
CA LYS A 342 3.65 -5.34 12.29
C LYS A 342 3.73 -6.24 13.53
N LYS A 343 4.42 -5.79 14.59
CA LYS A 343 4.51 -6.49 15.90
C LYS A 343 3.30 -6.26 16.81
N CYS A 344 2.44 -5.29 16.52
CA CYS A 344 1.38 -4.87 17.42
C CYS A 344 0.18 -5.82 17.36
N SER A 345 -0.09 -6.53 18.47
CA SER A 345 -1.27 -7.40 18.59
C SER A 345 -2.55 -6.67 19.04
N ASP A 346 -2.45 -5.41 19.46
CA ASP A 346 -3.59 -4.59 19.85
C ASP A 346 -4.13 -3.87 18.61
N THR A 347 -5.28 -4.32 18.11
CA THR A 347 -5.85 -3.83 16.85
C THR A 347 -6.15 -2.33 16.87
N GLU A 348 -6.58 -1.77 18.01
CA GLU A 348 -6.89 -0.33 18.09
C GLU A 348 -5.62 0.50 17.95
N LYS A 349 -4.57 0.12 18.68
CA LYS A 349 -3.27 0.81 18.60
C LYS A 349 -2.59 0.61 17.26
N ARG A 350 -2.65 -0.60 16.71
CA ARG A 350 -2.06 -0.95 15.41
C ARG A 350 -2.59 -0.04 14.30
N PHE A 351 -3.92 0.07 14.20
CA PHE A 351 -4.55 0.93 13.19
C PHE A 351 -4.33 2.42 13.46
N ALA A 352 -4.30 2.84 14.73
CA ALA A 352 -3.92 4.22 15.05
C ALA A 352 -2.48 4.56 14.62
N MET A 353 -1.54 3.64 14.81
CA MET A 353 -0.16 3.81 14.32
C MET A 353 -0.08 3.77 12.79
N MET A 354 -0.93 3.02 12.09
CA MET A 354 -1.03 3.09 10.62
C MET A 354 -1.48 4.46 10.14
N HIS A 355 -2.41 5.11 10.84
CA HIS A 355 -2.76 6.50 10.52
C HIS A 355 -1.57 7.43 10.72
N VAL A 356 -0.78 7.25 11.79
CA VAL A 356 0.49 8.00 11.96
C VAL A 356 1.44 7.75 10.79
N ALA A 357 1.55 6.52 10.31
CA ALA A 357 2.41 6.19 9.17
C ALA A 357 1.92 6.85 7.88
N GLU A 358 0.62 6.83 7.59
CA GLU A 358 0.07 7.53 6.42
C GLU A 358 0.25 9.05 6.56
N ASP A 359 0.02 9.63 7.74
CA ASP A 359 0.21 11.06 8.02
C ASP A 359 1.68 11.48 7.79
N MET A 360 2.63 10.70 8.32
CA MET A 360 4.07 10.95 8.13
C MET A 360 4.45 10.90 6.64
N LEU A 361 3.95 9.90 5.90
CA LEU A 361 4.22 9.74 4.48
C LEU A 361 3.65 10.92 3.67
N MET A 362 2.39 11.26 3.92
CA MET A 362 1.69 12.32 3.18
C MET A 362 2.22 13.71 3.51
N ALA A 363 2.72 13.94 4.73
CA ALA A 363 3.38 15.20 5.12
C ALA A 363 4.64 15.50 4.30
N THR A 364 5.27 14.49 3.70
CA THR A 364 6.42 14.69 2.80
C THR A 364 6.01 15.22 1.42
N GLY A 365 4.73 15.11 1.05
CA GLY A 365 4.25 15.40 -0.31
C GLY A 365 4.83 14.47 -1.38
N CYS A 366 5.54 13.40 -1.03
CA CYS A 366 6.16 12.49 -2.01
C CYS A 366 5.14 11.75 -2.88
N LEU A 367 3.89 11.64 -2.40
CA LEU A 367 2.77 11.04 -3.12
C LEU A 367 1.68 12.08 -3.35
N THR A 368 1.07 12.01 -4.53
CA THR A 368 -0.11 12.78 -4.89
C THR A 368 -1.19 11.80 -5.39
N PRO A 369 -2.05 11.29 -4.49
CA PRO A 369 -3.19 10.46 -4.87
C PRO A 369 -4.09 11.20 -5.85
N ILE A 370 -4.57 10.52 -6.89
CA ILE A 370 -5.42 11.10 -7.93
C ILE A 370 -6.83 10.49 -7.88
N TYR A 371 -6.92 9.17 -7.96
CA TYR A 371 -8.19 8.43 -7.88
C TYR A 371 -8.01 7.02 -7.32
N TYR A 372 -9.08 6.47 -6.74
CA TYR A 372 -9.15 5.06 -6.35
C TYR A 372 -9.50 4.20 -7.56
N TYR A 373 -8.85 3.05 -7.69
CA TYR A 373 -8.97 2.18 -8.85
C TYR A 373 -10.36 1.55 -9.00
N THR A 374 -10.68 1.27 -10.25
CA THR A 374 -11.69 0.33 -10.69
C THR A 374 -11.02 -0.66 -11.62
N ASP A 375 -11.42 -1.92 -11.59
CA ASP A 375 -10.98 -2.94 -12.57
C ASP A 375 -11.91 -2.87 -13.78
N LEU A 376 -11.42 -2.30 -14.88
CA LEU A 376 -12.13 -2.24 -16.15
C LEU A 376 -11.61 -3.35 -17.05
N TYR A 377 -12.51 -4.11 -17.67
CA TYR A 377 -12.14 -5.10 -18.68
C TYR A 377 -13.31 -5.38 -19.62
N MET A 378 -13.01 -5.96 -20.78
CA MET A 378 -14.03 -6.59 -21.62
C MET A 378 -13.90 -8.11 -21.57
N ILE A 379 -15.03 -8.82 -21.47
CA ILE A 379 -15.12 -10.27 -21.49
C ILE A 379 -16.22 -10.70 -22.46
N ASN A 380 -15.92 -11.63 -23.36
CA ASN A 380 -16.89 -12.07 -24.34
C ASN A 380 -18.04 -12.84 -23.67
N ASP A 381 -19.27 -12.64 -24.16
CA ASP A 381 -20.51 -13.23 -23.63
C ASP A 381 -20.54 -14.78 -23.60
N LYS A 382 -19.59 -15.43 -24.27
CA LYS A 382 -19.42 -16.90 -24.26
C LYS A 382 -18.48 -17.41 -23.19
N VAL A 383 -17.78 -16.53 -22.49
CA VAL A 383 -16.83 -16.91 -21.44
C VAL A 383 -17.58 -17.04 -20.13
N GLU A 384 -17.70 -18.27 -19.62
CA GLU A 384 -18.34 -18.58 -18.34
C GLU A 384 -17.31 -19.09 -17.33
N GLY A 385 -17.63 -19.09 -16.03
CA GLY A 385 -16.76 -19.66 -14.97
C GLY A 385 -15.52 -18.82 -14.61
N PHE A 386 -15.34 -17.67 -15.25
CA PHE A 386 -14.35 -16.65 -14.91
C PHE A 386 -14.70 -15.94 -13.59
N TYR A 387 -13.69 -15.60 -12.80
CA TYR A 387 -13.82 -14.61 -11.72
C TYR A 387 -12.54 -13.80 -11.54
N SER A 388 -12.68 -12.60 -10.98
CA SER A 388 -11.58 -11.76 -10.51
C SER A 388 -11.73 -11.45 -9.02
N ILE A 389 -10.62 -11.05 -8.40
CA ILE A 389 -10.60 -10.62 -7.00
C ILE A 389 -10.28 -9.10 -6.91
N PRO A 390 -10.73 -8.40 -5.86
CA PRO A 390 -10.46 -6.96 -5.70
C PRO A 390 -8.98 -6.57 -5.63
N LEU A 391 -8.08 -7.55 -5.45
CA LEU A 391 -6.62 -7.41 -5.47
C LEU A 391 -6.05 -7.44 -6.91
N GLY A 392 -6.90 -7.49 -7.94
CA GLY A 392 -6.54 -7.38 -9.36
C GLY A 392 -6.31 -8.70 -10.10
N TYR A 393 -6.27 -9.85 -9.42
CA TYR A 393 -6.03 -11.13 -10.08
C TYR A 393 -7.27 -11.68 -10.77
N LYS A 394 -7.04 -12.30 -11.92
CA LYS A 394 -8.05 -12.94 -12.77
C LYS A 394 -7.82 -14.44 -12.76
N TYR A 395 -8.87 -15.24 -12.67
CA TYR A 395 -8.78 -16.70 -12.53
C TYR A 395 -9.55 -17.41 -13.65
N PHE A 396 -8.85 -18.28 -14.37
CA PHE A 396 -9.35 -18.97 -15.56
C PHE A 396 -9.54 -20.49 -15.37
N GLN A 397 -9.21 -21.04 -14.21
CA GLN A 397 -9.14 -22.49 -13.99
C GLN A 397 -10.46 -23.21 -14.33
N GLY A 398 -11.60 -22.61 -13.93
CA GLY A 398 -12.94 -23.15 -14.17
C GLY A 398 -13.64 -22.55 -15.39
N THR A 399 -12.92 -21.81 -16.24
CA THR A 399 -13.52 -21.06 -17.35
C THR A 399 -13.95 -21.98 -18.50
N THR A 400 -15.10 -21.75 -19.11
CA THR A 400 -15.53 -22.46 -20.34
C THR A 400 -15.90 -21.46 -21.41
N VAL A 401 -15.76 -21.85 -22.69
CA VAL A 401 -16.10 -21.01 -23.84
C VAL A 401 -17.22 -21.65 -24.66
N ASP A 402 -18.37 -21.00 -24.70
CA ASP A 402 -19.55 -21.47 -25.40
C ASP A 402 -19.34 -21.53 -26.93
N GLY A 403 -19.61 -22.70 -27.51
CA GLY A 403 -19.63 -22.90 -28.96
C GLY A 403 -18.27 -22.84 -29.68
N LYS A 404 -17.13 -22.78 -28.96
CA LYS A 404 -15.78 -22.80 -29.56
C LYS A 404 -14.70 -23.37 -28.61
N GLY A 405 -13.90 -24.29 -29.16
CA GLY A 405 -12.47 -24.47 -28.86
C GLY A 405 -12.05 -24.99 -27.49
N ASP A 406 -10.80 -25.46 -27.41
CA ASP A 406 -10.13 -25.84 -26.16
C ASP A 406 -9.10 -24.76 -25.73
N SER A 407 -9.20 -23.54 -26.27
CA SER A 407 -8.25 -22.43 -26.04
C SER A 407 -8.98 -21.14 -25.65
N LEU A 408 -8.48 -20.47 -24.61
CA LEU A 408 -8.95 -19.17 -24.11
C LEU A 408 -7.93 -18.08 -24.47
N PRO A 409 -8.16 -17.29 -25.54
CA PRO A 409 -7.28 -16.18 -25.88
C PRO A 409 -7.63 -14.94 -25.04
N VAL A 410 -6.65 -14.42 -24.31
CA VAL A 410 -6.76 -13.23 -23.44
C VAL A 410 -5.63 -12.25 -23.75
N CYS A 411 -5.81 -10.97 -23.42
CA CYS A 411 -4.75 -9.97 -23.45
C CYS A 411 -4.81 -9.14 -22.16
N LEU A 412 -3.79 -9.29 -21.31
CA LEU A 412 -3.76 -8.67 -19.97
C LEU A 412 -2.88 -7.41 -19.97
N ALA A 413 -1.70 -7.47 -20.59
CA ALA A 413 -0.73 -6.39 -20.63
C ALA A 413 0.34 -6.63 -21.72
N SER A 414 1.42 -5.83 -21.70
CA SER A 414 2.63 -6.04 -22.51
C SER A 414 3.48 -7.23 -22.02
N GLU A 415 4.63 -7.42 -22.66
CA GLU A 415 5.65 -8.40 -22.31
C GLU A 415 6.09 -8.26 -20.83
N PRO A 416 5.97 -9.33 -20.02
CA PRO A 416 6.50 -9.32 -18.65
C PRO A 416 8.02 -9.46 -18.66
N ASP A 417 8.71 -8.77 -17.74
CA ASP A 417 10.17 -8.89 -17.58
C ASP A 417 10.58 -10.32 -17.14
N THR A 418 9.75 -10.95 -16.31
CA THR A 418 10.01 -12.27 -15.76
C THR A 418 8.72 -12.93 -15.28
N LEU A 419 8.69 -14.27 -15.30
CA LEU A 419 7.69 -15.09 -14.61
C LEU A 419 8.33 -15.84 -13.42
N ASP A 420 9.29 -15.22 -12.75
CA ASP A 420 9.80 -15.66 -11.45
C ASP A 420 8.88 -15.13 -10.33
N PRO A 421 8.23 -15.98 -9.51
CA PRO A 421 7.32 -15.52 -8.47
C PRO A 421 7.94 -14.56 -7.46
N ALA A 422 9.26 -14.64 -7.23
CA ALA A 422 9.96 -13.77 -6.30
C ALA A 422 10.34 -12.41 -6.91
N LEU A 423 10.49 -12.31 -8.24
CA LEU A 423 10.95 -11.09 -8.91
C LEU A 423 9.83 -10.32 -9.62
N ASN A 424 8.66 -10.93 -9.83
CA ASN A 424 7.52 -10.24 -10.39
C ASN A 424 6.92 -9.22 -9.40
N SER A 425 6.75 -7.98 -9.88
CA SER A 425 6.11 -6.89 -9.14
C SER A 425 4.89 -6.29 -9.88
N ALA A 426 4.33 -7.01 -10.87
CA ALA A 426 3.22 -6.56 -11.71
C ALA A 426 1.99 -7.47 -11.60
N VAL A 427 0.79 -6.90 -11.74
CA VAL A 427 -0.50 -7.61 -11.55
C VAL A 427 -0.78 -8.59 -12.70
N ASP A 428 -0.41 -8.23 -13.92
CA ASP A 428 -0.52 -9.06 -15.13
C ASP A 428 0.39 -10.29 -15.05
N GLY A 429 1.67 -10.11 -14.71
CA GLY A 429 2.58 -11.21 -14.40
C GLY A 429 2.10 -12.07 -13.23
N ALA A 430 1.60 -11.45 -12.15
CA ALA A 430 0.99 -12.17 -11.02
C ALA A 430 -0.23 -13.01 -11.46
N THR A 431 -1.05 -12.48 -12.36
CA THR A 431 -2.19 -13.20 -12.95
C THR A 431 -1.71 -14.43 -13.73
N MET A 432 -0.61 -14.36 -14.48
CA MET A 432 -0.05 -15.57 -15.10
C MET A 432 0.52 -16.55 -14.05
N LEU A 433 1.18 -16.02 -13.02
CA LEU A 433 1.79 -16.82 -11.95
C LEU A 433 0.78 -17.64 -11.14
N VAL A 434 -0.43 -17.13 -10.86
CA VAL A 434 -1.48 -17.90 -10.16
C VAL A 434 -2.04 -19.06 -10.97
N HIS A 435 -1.73 -19.14 -12.27
CA HIS A 435 -2.04 -20.29 -13.13
C HIS A 435 -0.85 -21.24 -13.27
N LEU A 436 0.38 -20.68 -13.28
CA LEU A 436 1.62 -21.43 -13.44
C LEU A 436 2.05 -22.14 -12.15
N PHE A 437 1.74 -21.58 -10.98
CA PHE A 437 2.13 -22.12 -9.68
C PHE A 437 0.94 -22.32 -8.75
N ALA A 438 1.13 -23.21 -7.78
CA ALA A 438 0.21 -23.47 -6.69
C ALA A 438 0.93 -23.27 -5.35
N GLY A 439 0.42 -22.36 -4.52
CA GLY A 439 0.94 -22.09 -3.18
C GLY A 439 0.40 -23.05 -2.12
N LEU A 440 0.67 -22.75 -0.85
CA LEU A 440 0.02 -23.45 0.27
C LEU A 440 -1.49 -23.17 0.29
N ALA A 441 -1.88 -21.97 -0.13
CA ALA A 441 -3.26 -21.51 -0.24
C ALA A 441 -3.52 -20.88 -1.60
N LYS A 442 -4.81 -20.65 -1.91
CA LYS A 442 -5.26 -19.90 -3.08
C LYS A 442 -6.57 -19.18 -2.80
N TRP A 443 -6.87 -18.17 -3.60
CA TRP A 443 -8.22 -17.60 -3.66
C TRP A 443 -9.19 -18.55 -4.37
N GLN A 444 -10.45 -18.50 -3.92
CA GLN A 444 -11.56 -19.22 -4.53
C GLN A 444 -12.82 -18.36 -4.47
N GLN A 445 -13.60 -18.38 -5.54
CA GLN A 445 -14.99 -17.92 -5.53
C GLN A 445 -15.92 -19.05 -5.06
N ASN A 446 -16.72 -18.76 -4.05
CA ASN A 446 -17.75 -19.64 -3.51
C ASN A 446 -19.00 -19.64 -4.41
N ALA A 447 -19.87 -20.64 -4.24
CA ALA A 447 -21.09 -20.77 -5.02
C ALA A 447 -22.08 -19.59 -4.86
N ASP A 448 -21.94 -18.79 -3.81
CA ASP A 448 -22.72 -17.57 -3.58
C ASP A 448 -22.05 -16.30 -4.15
N GLY A 449 -20.91 -16.45 -4.85
CA GLY A 449 -20.13 -15.36 -5.42
C GLY A 449 -19.13 -14.71 -4.47
N THR A 450 -19.13 -15.08 -3.18
CA THR A 450 -18.15 -14.55 -2.21
C THR A 450 -16.76 -15.10 -2.46
N LEU A 451 -15.73 -14.35 -2.08
CA LEU A 451 -14.33 -14.75 -2.21
C LEU A 451 -13.78 -15.21 -0.87
N SER A 452 -12.98 -16.27 -0.87
CA SER A 452 -12.28 -16.75 0.32
C SER A 452 -10.95 -17.39 -0.05
N VAL A 453 -9.98 -17.31 0.86
CA VAL A 453 -8.75 -18.07 0.76
C VAL A 453 -8.95 -19.49 1.31
N VAL A 454 -8.53 -20.49 0.54
CA VAL A 454 -8.63 -21.92 0.86
C VAL A 454 -7.26 -22.60 0.73
N ALA A 455 -7.08 -23.77 1.32
CA ALA A 455 -5.87 -24.56 1.14
C ALA A 455 -5.72 -25.06 -0.31
N ASP A 456 -4.51 -25.03 -0.85
CA ASP A 456 -4.18 -25.60 -2.16
C ASP A 456 -3.17 -26.73 -2.03
N CYS A 457 -1.85 -26.50 -2.04
CA CYS A 457 -0.88 -27.59 -1.80
C CYS A 457 -0.94 -28.13 -0.36
N ALA A 458 -1.39 -27.35 0.61
CA ALA A 458 -1.64 -27.82 1.97
C ALA A 458 -2.95 -28.63 2.07
N THR A 459 -3.02 -29.55 3.04
CA THR A 459 -4.25 -30.32 3.30
C THR A 459 -5.35 -29.46 3.94
N GLU A 460 -4.96 -28.45 4.72
CA GLU A 460 -5.83 -27.49 5.39
C GLU A 460 -5.05 -26.20 5.74
N LEU A 461 -5.76 -25.14 6.12
CA LEU A 461 -5.18 -23.92 6.70
C LEU A 461 -5.28 -24.04 8.23
N PRO A 462 -4.19 -24.38 8.93
CA PRO A 462 -4.23 -24.64 10.37
C PRO A 462 -4.40 -23.33 11.16
N GLU A 463 -4.99 -23.44 12.34
CA GLU A 463 -4.91 -22.36 13.34
C GLU A 463 -3.47 -22.28 13.88
N GLY A 464 -2.95 -21.06 14.01
CA GLY A 464 -1.62 -20.83 14.54
C GLY A 464 -1.54 -21.15 16.04
N LYS A 465 -0.49 -21.85 16.44
CA LYS A 465 -0.19 -22.12 17.85
C LYS A 465 0.57 -20.94 18.46
N VAL A 466 -0.08 -20.23 19.38
CA VAL A 466 0.58 -19.15 20.16
C VAL A 466 1.58 -19.76 21.14
N ASN A 467 2.81 -19.27 21.10
CA ASN A 467 3.91 -19.67 21.98
C ASN A 467 3.99 -18.77 23.22
N ASP A 468 4.75 -19.20 24.23
CA ASP A 468 4.89 -18.47 25.51
C ASP A 468 5.51 -17.07 25.36
N ASP A 469 6.27 -16.84 24.29
CA ASP A 469 6.91 -15.56 23.95
C ASP A 469 6.03 -14.66 23.06
N GLY A 470 4.81 -15.10 22.72
CA GLY A 470 3.87 -14.36 21.87
C GLY A 470 4.03 -14.62 20.37
N THR A 471 5.08 -15.32 19.94
CA THR A 471 5.20 -15.78 18.54
C THR A 471 4.12 -16.80 18.20
N VAL A 472 3.86 -17.02 16.92
CA VAL A 472 2.81 -17.93 16.47
C VAL A 472 3.35 -18.91 15.44
N THR A 473 3.31 -20.20 15.77
CA THR A 473 3.81 -21.27 14.88
C THR A 473 2.66 -21.93 14.13
N TYR A 474 2.81 -22.03 12.81
CA TYR A 474 1.93 -22.75 11.89
C TYR A 474 2.65 -24.01 11.38
N THR A 475 1.93 -25.13 11.28
CA THR A 475 2.46 -26.38 10.74
C THR A 475 1.56 -26.85 9.61
N TYR A 476 2.03 -26.72 8.38
CA TYR A 476 1.32 -27.15 7.19
C TYR A 476 1.72 -28.57 6.82
N THR A 477 0.72 -29.43 6.62
CA THR A 477 0.92 -30.74 5.99
C THR A 477 0.58 -30.61 4.51
N LEU A 478 1.48 -31.01 3.62
CA LEU A 478 1.27 -31.03 2.18
C LEU A 478 0.40 -32.22 1.77
N LYS A 479 -0.38 -32.06 0.70
CA LYS A 479 -1.14 -33.15 0.08
C LYS A 479 -0.21 -34.27 -0.42
N ASP A 480 -0.74 -35.48 -0.48
CA ASP A 480 -0.02 -36.63 -1.05
C ASP A 480 0.10 -36.51 -2.57
N GLY A 481 1.28 -36.87 -3.10
CA GLY A 481 1.49 -36.98 -4.55
C GLY A 481 1.59 -35.66 -5.30
N LEU A 482 1.93 -34.56 -4.62
CA LEU A 482 2.23 -33.29 -5.29
C LEU A 482 3.44 -33.44 -6.22
N LYS A 483 3.33 -32.87 -7.43
CA LYS A 483 4.30 -32.98 -8.49
C LYS A 483 4.63 -31.63 -9.11
N TRP A 484 5.88 -31.49 -9.53
CA TRP A 484 6.31 -30.48 -10.48
C TRP A 484 5.88 -30.85 -11.91
N SER A 485 5.93 -29.90 -12.84
CA SER A 485 5.56 -30.09 -14.25
C SER A 485 6.45 -31.10 -14.98
N ASP A 486 7.67 -31.34 -14.49
CA ASP A 486 8.59 -32.37 -15.00
C ASP A 486 8.40 -33.75 -14.35
N GLY A 487 7.45 -33.88 -13.42
CA GLY A 487 7.08 -35.14 -12.76
C GLY A 487 7.87 -35.46 -11.48
N GLU A 488 8.85 -34.63 -11.11
CA GLU A 488 9.53 -34.74 -9.83
C GLU A 488 8.58 -34.40 -8.66
N ASP A 489 8.88 -34.94 -7.48
CA ASP A 489 8.08 -34.67 -6.27
C ASP A 489 8.23 -33.22 -5.83
N LEU A 490 7.11 -32.59 -5.49
CA LEU A 490 7.10 -31.30 -4.81
C LEU A 490 7.05 -31.52 -3.30
N THR A 491 7.97 -30.89 -2.58
CA THR A 491 8.19 -31.12 -1.14
C THR A 491 8.12 -29.83 -0.32
N ALA A 492 8.03 -29.96 1.00
CA ALA A 492 8.12 -28.81 1.91
C ALA A 492 9.48 -28.09 1.81
N GLY A 493 10.54 -28.80 1.39
CA GLY A 493 11.85 -28.21 1.15
C GLY A 493 11.85 -27.16 0.04
N ASP A 494 10.99 -27.32 -0.97
CA ASP A 494 10.87 -26.36 -2.07
C ASP A 494 10.25 -25.03 -1.60
N PHE A 495 9.26 -25.10 -0.70
CA PHE A 495 8.70 -23.90 -0.06
C PHE A 495 9.73 -23.22 0.85
N GLU A 496 10.44 -24.00 1.68
CA GLU A 496 11.49 -23.46 2.54
C GLU A 496 12.57 -22.72 1.73
N PHE A 497 13.04 -23.36 0.65
CA PHE A 497 14.01 -22.76 -0.26
C PHE A 497 13.46 -21.48 -0.90
N ALA A 498 12.26 -21.53 -1.49
CA ALA A 498 11.65 -20.41 -2.19
C ALA A 498 11.52 -19.17 -1.29
N TRP A 499 11.04 -19.35 -0.06
CA TRP A 499 10.83 -18.25 0.87
C TRP A 499 12.14 -17.66 1.37
N LYS A 500 13.15 -18.52 1.63
CA LYS A 500 14.51 -18.05 1.98
C LYS A 500 15.15 -17.30 0.83
N ARG A 501 14.96 -17.75 -0.41
CA ARG A 501 15.44 -17.08 -1.62
C ARG A 501 14.76 -15.72 -1.78
N ALA A 502 13.43 -15.65 -1.71
CA ALA A 502 12.67 -14.42 -1.85
C ALA A 502 12.99 -13.40 -0.74
N ALA A 503 13.24 -13.86 0.49
CA ALA A 503 13.64 -13.01 1.60
C ALA A 503 15.15 -12.70 1.63
N SER A 504 15.96 -13.14 0.66
CA SER A 504 17.42 -12.99 0.72
C SER A 504 17.89 -11.62 0.24
N ALA A 505 18.96 -11.10 0.87
CA ALA A 505 19.65 -9.91 0.40
C ALA A 505 20.35 -10.11 -0.96
N GLU A 506 20.68 -11.36 -1.33
CA GLU A 506 21.31 -11.68 -2.61
C GLU A 506 20.33 -11.54 -3.78
N LEU A 507 19.09 -12.02 -3.62
CA LEU A 507 18.06 -11.84 -4.64
C LEU A 507 17.53 -10.41 -4.65
N ALA A 508 17.41 -9.78 -3.47
CA ALA A 508 16.84 -8.44 -3.31
C ALA A 508 15.48 -8.29 -3.99
N ALA A 509 14.61 -9.29 -3.82
CA ALA A 509 13.25 -9.29 -4.36
C ALA A 509 12.48 -8.05 -3.91
N ASP A 510 11.70 -7.44 -4.83
CA ASP A 510 10.95 -6.23 -4.51
C ASP A 510 9.98 -6.44 -3.35
N TYR A 511 9.37 -7.62 -3.28
CA TYR A 511 8.46 -8.06 -2.22
C TYR A 511 9.16 -8.76 -1.04
N GLY A 512 10.50 -8.74 -0.95
CA GLY A 512 11.25 -9.37 0.14
C GLY A 512 10.81 -8.91 1.53
N TYR A 513 10.37 -7.65 1.67
CA TYR A 513 9.84 -7.08 2.91
C TYR A 513 8.54 -7.73 3.41
N MET A 514 7.78 -8.44 2.55
CA MET A 514 6.56 -9.14 2.96
C MET A 514 6.85 -10.28 3.95
N PHE A 515 8.07 -10.82 3.94
CA PHE A 515 8.51 -11.86 4.87
C PHE A 515 8.83 -11.34 6.28
N ASP A 516 8.76 -10.03 6.50
CA ASP A 516 8.99 -9.40 7.82
C ASP A 516 8.07 -9.94 8.92
N VAL A 517 6.88 -10.44 8.57
CA VAL A 517 5.97 -11.08 9.53
C VAL A 517 6.56 -12.36 10.15
N ILE A 518 7.54 -12.99 9.51
CA ILE A 518 8.19 -14.23 9.95
C ILE A 518 9.32 -13.89 10.94
N TYR A 519 9.41 -14.68 12.01
CA TYR A 519 10.49 -14.55 12.99
C TYR A 519 11.85 -14.74 12.33
N GLY A 520 12.84 -13.92 12.72
CA GLY A 520 14.19 -13.96 12.15
C GLY A 520 14.35 -13.20 10.82
N PHE A 521 13.38 -12.38 10.42
CA PHE A 521 13.58 -11.36 9.37
C PHE A 521 14.14 -10.06 9.97
N ASP A 522 15.19 -9.53 9.36
CA ASP A 522 15.83 -8.25 9.70
C ASP A 522 15.28 -7.12 8.81
N VAL A 523 14.59 -6.17 9.44
CA VAL A 523 13.96 -5.03 8.76
C VAL A 523 15.02 -4.05 8.27
N ASP A 524 16.10 -3.85 9.01
CA ASP A 524 17.12 -2.83 8.70
C ASP A 524 17.86 -3.17 7.40
N ASN A 525 18.09 -4.46 7.17
CA ASN A 525 18.71 -4.98 5.96
C ASN A 525 17.69 -5.53 4.95
N CYS A 526 16.39 -5.49 5.28
CA CYS A 526 15.28 -6.05 4.51
C CYS A 526 15.57 -7.49 4.02
N CYS A 527 16.06 -8.35 4.91
CA CYS A 527 16.39 -9.72 4.55
C CYS A 527 16.25 -10.74 5.70
N ALA A 528 16.09 -12.01 5.34
CA ALA A 528 16.16 -13.13 6.26
C ALA A 528 17.54 -13.25 6.94
N THR A 529 17.54 -13.53 8.24
CA THR A 529 18.75 -13.83 9.02
C THR A 529 19.01 -15.34 9.12
N GLU A 530 20.06 -15.73 9.84
CA GLU A 530 20.32 -17.14 10.17
C GLU A 530 19.21 -17.80 11.01
N ASP A 531 18.41 -17.00 11.74
CA ASP A 531 17.32 -17.45 12.59
C ASP A 531 15.94 -17.41 11.88
N PHE A 532 15.91 -17.19 10.56
CA PHE A 532 14.67 -17.08 9.79
C PHE A 532 13.82 -18.36 9.90
N ALA A 533 12.64 -18.23 10.50
CA ALA A 533 11.88 -19.34 11.05
C ALA A 533 10.92 -19.99 10.03
N VAL A 534 11.49 -20.48 8.94
CA VAL A 534 10.82 -21.32 7.93
C VAL A 534 11.62 -22.62 7.79
N LYS A 535 10.95 -23.75 7.99
CA LYS A 535 11.61 -25.05 8.05
C LYS A 535 10.74 -26.19 7.55
N ALA A 536 11.26 -26.97 6.61
CA ALA A 536 10.75 -28.30 6.31
C ALA A 536 11.20 -29.26 7.41
N LEU A 537 10.25 -29.84 8.16
CA LEU A 537 10.53 -30.87 9.16
C LEU A 537 10.78 -32.24 8.50
N ASP A 538 10.13 -32.46 7.37
CA ASP A 538 10.27 -33.59 6.45
C ASP A 538 9.70 -33.17 5.07
N ASP A 539 9.67 -34.08 4.10
CA ASP A 539 9.22 -33.80 2.73
C ASP A 539 7.79 -33.25 2.64
N LYS A 540 6.94 -33.39 3.67
CA LYS A 540 5.53 -33.02 3.64
C LYS A 540 5.12 -32.02 4.71
N THR A 541 6.02 -31.66 5.62
CA THR A 541 5.65 -30.85 6.78
C THR A 541 6.47 -29.57 6.79
N LEU A 542 5.82 -28.44 6.53
CA LEU A 542 6.42 -27.11 6.62
C LEU A 542 6.00 -26.45 7.94
N GLU A 543 6.97 -26.04 8.74
CA GLU A 543 6.77 -25.25 9.96
C GLU A 543 7.24 -23.82 9.73
N VAL A 544 6.39 -22.86 10.11
CA VAL A 544 6.66 -21.42 9.99
C VAL A 544 6.30 -20.75 11.31
N THR A 545 7.19 -19.89 11.82
CA THR A 545 6.89 -19.11 13.04
C THR A 545 6.86 -17.63 12.73
N LEU A 546 5.70 -16.99 12.99
CA LEU A 546 5.50 -15.56 12.86
C LEU A 546 5.89 -14.83 14.15
N LYS A 547 6.27 -13.56 14.02
CA LYS A 547 6.55 -12.67 15.16
C LYS A 547 5.33 -12.50 16.08
N ASN A 548 4.14 -12.54 15.51
CA ASN A 548 2.82 -12.49 16.15
C ASN A 548 1.75 -12.97 15.15
N ALA A 549 0.53 -13.18 15.63
CA ALA A 549 -0.60 -13.44 14.73
C ALA A 549 -0.88 -12.21 13.84
N VAL A 550 -1.12 -12.45 12.55
CA VAL A 550 -1.62 -11.46 11.59
C VAL A 550 -2.84 -12.01 10.86
N SER A 551 -3.87 -11.19 10.65
CA SER A 551 -5.16 -11.62 10.09
C SER A 551 -5.09 -12.01 8.61
N TYR A 552 -4.14 -11.44 7.88
CA TYR A 552 -3.93 -11.63 6.45
C TYR A 552 -2.90 -12.72 6.13
N TRP A 553 -2.48 -13.53 7.11
CA TRP A 553 -1.45 -14.58 6.91
C TRP A 553 -1.80 -15.54 5.78
N ASN A 554 -3.06 -15.97 5.70
CA ASN A 554 -3.52 -16.89 4.65
C ASN A 554 -3.47 -16.23 3.26
N GLU A 555 -3.69 -14.92 3.15
CA GLU A 555 -3.57 -14.18 1.90
C GLU A 555 -2.11 -14.08 1.44
N LEU A 556 -1.16 -13.90 2.38
CA LEU A 556 0.27 -13.91 2.06
C LEU A 556 0.71 -15.24 1.45
N ILE A 557 0.33 -16.38 2.04
CA ILE A 557 0.68 -17.69 1.49
C ILE A 557 -0.13 -18.10 0.25
N ALA A 558 -1.08 -17.26 -0.18
CA ALA A 558 -1.77 -17.32 -1.46
C ALA A 558 -1.20 -16.33 -2.51
N PHE A 559 -0.28 -15.45 -2.10
CA PHE A 559 0.34 -14.44 -2.95
C PHE A 559 1.55 -15.04 -3.71
N PRO A 560 1.80 -14.64 -4.97
CA PRO A 560 2.83 -15.28 -5.81
C PRO A 560 4.24 -15.36 -5.20
N THR A 561 4.70 -14.34 -4.49
CA THR A 561 6.03 -14.36 -3.85
C THR A 561 6.21 -15.50 -2.82
N TYR A 562 5.11 -16.06 -2.30
CA TYR A 562 5.12 -17.22 -1.41
C TYR A 562 4.96 -18.56 -2.14
N PHE A 563 4.90 -18.58 -3.47
CA PHE A 563 4.84 -19.82 -4.24
C PHE A 563 6.17 -20.58 -4.22
N PRO A 564 6.13 -21.92 -4.29
CA PRO A 564 7.35 -22.71 -4.27
C PRO A 564 8.10 -22.56 -5.59
N VAL A 565 9.42 -22.67 -5.54
CA VAL A 565 10.32 -22.82 -6.69
C VAL A 565 11.39 -23.84 -6.33
N ARG A 566 11.99 -24.49 -7.33
CA ARG A 566 12.99 -25.54 -7.12
C ARG A 566 14.42 -24.99 -7.27
N GLU A 567 15.31 -25.35 -6.34
CA GLU A 567 16.68 -24.80 -6.27
C GLU A 567 17.51 -25.06 -7.54
N ASP A 568 17.45 -26.28 -8.10
CA ASP A 568 18.19 -26.64 -9.32
C ASP A 568 17.69 -25.89 -10.55
N VAL A 569 16.40 -25.51 -10.57
CA VAL A 569 15.77 -24.82 -11.69
C VAL A 569 16.18 -23.34 -11.69
N VAL A 570 16.05 -22.67 -10.54
CA VAL A 570 16.36 -21.24 -10.44
C VAL A 570 17.86 -20.92 -10.57
N ALA A 571 18.73 -21.92 -10.48
CA ALA A 571 20.16 -21.79 -10.75
C ALA A 571 20.46 -21.42 -12.22
N ASN A 572 19.50 -21.59 -13.13
CA ASN A 572 19.57 -21.10 -14.50
C ASN A 572 18.94 -19.70 -14.60
N GLU A 573 19.70 -18.68 -14.96
CA GLU A 573 19.20 -17.29 -15.07
C GLU A 573 18.02 -17.13 -16.06
N ALA A 574 17.91 -18.01 -17.07
CA ALA A 574 16.83 -17.97 -18.06
C ALA A 574 15.59 -18.79 -17.66
N TRP A 575 15.58 -19.42 -16.47
CA TRP A 575 14.55 -20.39 -16.07
C TRP A 575 13.13 -19.83 -16.17
N ALA A 576 12.99 -18.53 -15.87
CA ALA A 576 11.72 -17.81 -15.80
C ALA A 576 11.32 -17.10 -17.10
N THR A 577 12.14 -17.20 -18.17
CA THR A 577 11.89 -16.56 -19.47
C THR A 577 11.99 -17.51 -20.66
N ASP A 578 12.56 -18.71 -20.46
CA ASP A 578 12.63 -19.77 -21.48
C ASP A 578 11.70 -20.94 -21.11
N PRO A 579 10.61 -21.16 -21.88
CA PRO A 579 9.67 -22.26 -21.65
C PRO A 579 10.31 -23.65 -21.54
N SER A 580 11.44 -23.90 -22.21
CA SER A 580 12.12 -25.20 -22.18
C SER A 580 12.79 -25.50 -20.84
N THR A 581 12.98 -24.48 -20.01
CA THR A 581 13.63 -24.56 -18.70
C THR A 581 12.66 -24.27 -17.55
N TYR A 582 11.42 -23.93 -17.86
CA TYR A 582 10.42 -23.50 -16.90
C TYR A 582 9.76 -24.71 -16.21
N VAL A 583 9.96 -24.82 -14.90
CA VAL A 583 9.35 -25.86 -14.06
C VAL A 583 8.42 -25.21 -13.06
N CYS A 584 7.18 -25.68 -13.01
CA CYS A 584 6.11 -25.08 -12.22
C CYS A 584 5.14 -26.16 -11.70
N ASN A 585 4.17 -25.81 -10.86
CA ASN A 585 3.29 -26.79 -10.17
C ASN A 585 1.80 -26.42 -10.19
N GLY A 586 1.41 -25.41 -10.96
CA GLY A 586 0.03 -24.91 -11.04
C GLY A 586 -0.83 -25.64 -12.06
N ALA A 587 -2.05 -25.10 -12.26
CA ALA A 587 -3.06 -25.64 -13.17
C ALA A 587 -2.63 -25.66 -14.64
N TYR A 588 -1.67 -24.80 -15.01
CA TYR A 588 -1.11 -24.70 -16.35
C TYR A 588 0.42 -24.71 -16.30
N THR A 589 1.04 -25.07 -17.43
CA THR A 589 2.48 -25.00 -17.68
C THR A 589 2.78 -24.00 -18.77
N LEU A 590 3.91 -23.27 -18.65
CA LEU A 590 4.41 -22.39 -19.71
C LEU A 590 4.92 -23.24 -20.89
N SER A 591 4.14 -23.34 -21.97
CA SER A 591 4.49 -24.21 -23.10
C SER A 591 5.18 -23.50 -24.25
N ALA A 592 4.92 -22.20 -24.42
CA ALA A 592 5.56 -21.37 -25.43
C ALA A 592 5.56 -19.90 -25.01
N TRP A 593 6.60 -19.18 -25.43
CA TRP A 593 6.73 -17.74 -25.29
C TRP A 593 7.30 -17.19 -26.58
N GLU A 594 6.43 -16.61 -27.40
CA GLU A 594 6.83 -15.83 -28.56
C GLU A 594 6.93 -14.37 -28.09
N HIS A 595 8.15 -13.96 -27.72
CA HIS A 595 8.41 -12.64 -27.12
C HIS A 595 7.75 -11.51 -27.91
N ASP A 596 7.16 -10.56 -27.17
CA ASP A 596 6.37 -9.43 -27.67
C ASP A 596 5.11 -9.81 -28.47
N GLN A 597 4.67 -11.08 -28.41
CA GLN A 597 3.49 -11.55 -29.16
C GLN A 597 2.51 -12.34 -28.30
N VAL A 598 2.93 -13.49 -27.77
CA VAL A 598 2.03 -14.40 -27.05
C VAL A 598 2.79 -15.35 -26.13
N ILE A 599 2.29 -15.49 -24.91
CA ILE A 599 2.61 -16.56 -23.98
C ILE A 599 1.50 -17.60 -24.04
N THR A 600 1.86 -18.87 -24.26
CA THR A 600 0.91 -19.99 -24.29
C THR A 600 1.08 -20.83 -23.04
N LEU A 601 -0.03 -21.00 -22.31
CA LEU A 601 -0.13 -21.85 -21.14
C LEU A 601 -0.96 -23.08 -21.50
N THR A 602 -0.46 -24.28 -21.23
CA THR A 602 -1.20 -25.54 -21.46
C THR A 602 -1.59 -26.20 -20.16
N LYS A 603 -2.76 -26.83 -20.11
CA LYS A 603 -3.25 -27.56 -18.95
C LYS A 603 -2.17 -28.53 -18.44
N SER A 604 -1.92 -28.47 -17.14
CA SER A 604 -0.95 -29.32 -16.46
C SER A 604 -1.57 -30.67 -16.11
N GLU A 605 -0.99 -31.75 -16.61
CA GLU A 605 -1.38 -33.13 -16.27
C GLU A 605 -0.88 -33.56 -14.88
N THR A 606 0.09 -32.83 -14.31
CA THR A 606 0.67 -33.14 -12.99
C THR A 606 0.09 -32.28 -11.87
N TYR A 607 -0.75 -31.29 -12.20
CA TYR A 607 -1.43 -30.49 -11.19
C TYR A 607 -2.36 -31.37 -10.34
N HIS A 608 -2.27 -31.21 -9.02
CA HIS A 608 -2.99 -32.06 -8.08
C HIS A 608 -4.53 -31.98 -8.21
N ASN A 609 -5.05 -30.90 -8.80
CA ASN A 609 -6.46 -30.68 -9.11
C ASN A 609 -6.70 -30.52 -10.63
N ALA A 610 -5.94 -31.24 -11.47
CA ALA A 610 -6.05 -31.17 -12.94
C ALA A 610 -7.46 -31.48 -13.48
N ASP A 611 -8.24 -32.31 -12.77
CA ASP A 611 -9.62 -32.65 -13.15
C ASP A 611 -10.57 -31.42 -13.13
N ASP A 612 -10.26 -30.41 -12.31
CA ASP A 612 -11.06 -29.18 -12.20
C ASP A 612 -10.66 -28.12 -13.25
N VAL A 613 -9.62 -28.38 -14.05
CA VAL A 613 -9.15 -27.46 -15.09
C VAL A 613 -9.91 -27.74 -16.39
N THR A 614 -10.64 -26.75 -16.89
CA THR A 614 -11.60 -26.90 -17.99
C THR A 614 -11.00 -26.66 -19.37
N MET A 615 -10.21 -25.59 -19.55
CA MET A 615 -9.58 -25.26 -20.83
C MET A 615 -8.21 -25.93 -20.98
N ASN A 616 -7.91 -26.48 -22.16
CA ASN A 616 -6.59 -27.09 -22.42
C ASN A 616 -5.50 -26.05 -22.65
N GLU A 617 -5.86 -24.85 -23.10
CA GLU A 617 -4.90 -23.80 -23.44
C GLU A 617 -5.43 -22.42 -23.02
N ILE A 618 -4.53 -21.58 -22.51
CA ILE A 618 -4.73 -20.13 -22.39
C ILE A 618 -3.66 -19.47 -23.25
N LYS A 619 -4.08 -18.58 -24.15
CA LYS A 619 -3.16 -17.74 -24.93
C LYS A 619 -3.17 -16.33 -24.37
N CYS A 620 -2.13 -15.97 -23.66
CA CYS A 620 -1.90 -14.62 -23.15
C CYS A 620 -1.19 -13.82 -24.25
N TYR A 621 -1.96 -13.16 -25.11
CA TYR A 621 -1.42 -12.19 -26.07
C TYR A 621 -0.87 -10.98 -25.33
N LEU A 622 0.19 -10.40 -25.90
CA LEU A 622 0.97 -9.34 -25.28
C LEU A 622 0.80 -8.06 -26.08
N SER A 623 0.18 -7.06 -25.47
CA SER A 623 -0.09 -5.75 -26.07
C SER A 623 -0.33 -4.73 -24.98
N ASP A 624 0.21 -3.53 -25.12
CA ASP A 624 -0.10 -2.34 -24.31
C ASP A 624 -0.94 -1.30 -25.07
N ASP A 625 -1.21 -1.54 -26.36
CA ASP A 625 -2.08 -0.72 -27.19
C ASP A 625 -3.55 -1.10 -26.99
N ALA A 626 -4.30 -0.23 -26.30
CA ALA A 626 -5.72 -0.43 -26.04
C ALA A 626 -6.58 -0.47 -27.32
N ASN A 627 -6.19 0.22 -28.41
CA ASN A 627 -6.91 0.15 -29.68
C ASN A 627 -6.73 -1.21 -30.34
N ASN A 628 -5.53 -1.79 -30.25
CA ASN A 628 -5.26 -3.15 -30.69
C ASN A 628 -6.08 -4.17 -29.88
N MET A 629 -6.11 -4.02 -28.55
CA MET A 629 -6.95 -4.85 -27.66
C MET A 629 -8.41 -4.82 -28.08
N LEU A 630 -9.00 -3.62 -28.18
CA LEU A 630 -10.41 -3.48 -28.52
C LEU A 630 -10.74 -4.02 -29.92
N THR A 631 -9.83 -3.86 -30.87
CA THR A 631 -10.02 -4.38 -32.24
C THR A 631 -10.07 -5.91 -32.25
N ASN A 632 -9.12 -6.59 -31.59
CA ASN A 632 -9.10 -8.05 -31.52
C ASN A 632 -10.29 -8.61 -30.73
N PHE A 633 -10.73 -7.91 -29.68
CA PHE A 633 -11.94 -8.27 -28.95
C PHE A 633 -13.18 -8.19 -29.83
N LYS A 634 -13.39 -7.07 -30.54
CA LYS A 634 -14.54 -6.89 -31.45
C LYS A 634 -14.54 -7.90 -32.61
N ASN A 635 -13.38 -8.39 -33.03
CA ASN A 635 -13.27 -9.47 -34.03
C ASN A 635 -13.58 -10.87 -33.46
N GLY A 636 -13.59 -11.02 -32.13
CA GLY A 636 -13.71 -12.30 -31.45
C GLY A 636 -12.42 -13.14 -31.49
N ASP A 637 -11.27 -12.49 -31.72
CA ASP A 637 -9.94 -13.11 -31.72
C ASP A 637 -9.39 -13.21 -30.29
N TRP A 638 -9.65 -12.19 -29.45
CA TRP A 638 -9.37 -12.18 -28.01
C TRP A 638 -10.70 -12.16 -27.25
N LEU A 639 -10.86 -13.04 -26.25
CA LEU A 639 -12.10 -13.20 -25.50
C LEU A 639 -12.11 -12.44 -24.17
N LEU A 640 -10.95 -11.97 -23.72
CA LEU A 640 -10.83 -11.06 -22.58
C LEU A 640 -9.70 -10.06 -22.84
N ILE A 641 -9.96 -8.79 -22.56
CA ILE A 641 -8.97 -7.70 -22.61
C ILE A 641 -9.09 -6.82 -21.36
N ASP A 642 -7.95 -6.40 -20.81
CA ASP A 642 -7.89 -5.62 -19.56
C ASP A 642 -7.77 -4.10 -19.75
N ASP A 643 -7.79 -3.61 -20.99
CA ASP A 643 -7.80 -2.17 -21.26
C ASP A 643 -8.60 -1.84 -22.53
N VAL A 644 -9.13 -0.62 -22.58
CA VAL A 644 -9.84 -0.08 -23.74
C VAL A 644 -9.47 1.39 -23.95
N PRO A 645 -9.52 1.91 -25.18
CA PRO A 645 -9.28 3.32 -25.44
C PRO A 645 -10.26 4.18 -24.64
N THR A 646 -9.72 5.16 -23.93
CA THR A 646 -10.48 6.01 -23.01
C THR A 646 -11.69 6.70 -23.69
N ASN A 647 -11.54 7.12 -24.95
CA ASN A 647 -12.59 7.74 -25.74
C ASN A 647 -13.71 6.77 -26.18
N GLU A 648 -13.50 5.46 -26.10
CA GLU A 648 -14.48 4.44 -26.44
C GLU A 648 -15.36 4.04 -25.25
N ILE A 649 -14.94 4.31 -24.00
CA ILE A 649 -15.62 3.85 -22.77
C ILE A 649 -17.12 4.15 -22.77
N ASN A 650 -17.53 5.38 -23.13
CA ASN A 650 -18.96 5.75 -23.15
C ASN A 650 -19.76 4.99 -24.21
N THR A 651 -19.14 4.70 -25.36
CA THR A 651 -19.73 3.87 -26.42
C THR A 651 -19.85 2.43 -25.94
N LEU A 652 -18.80 1.87 -25.34
CA LEU A 652 -18.78 0.48 -24.87
C LEU A 652 -19.81 0.21 -23.78
N LYS A 653 -19.99 1.14 -22.82
CA LYS A 653 -21.07 1.09 -21.82
C LYS A 653 -22.47 0.96 -22.44
N THR A 654 -22.66 1.50 -23.65
CA THR A 654 -23.96 1.53 -24.32
C THR A 654 -24.13 0.35 -25.29
N GLU A 655 -23.09 0.04 -26.07
CA GLU A 655 -23.14 -0.95 -27.15
C GLU A 655 -22.80 -2.37 -26.69
N TYR A 656 -22.01 -2.52 -25.62
CA TYR A 656 -21.52 -3.79 -25.08
C TYR A 656 -21.86 -3.94 -23.57
N PRO A 657 -23.10 -3.69 -23.12
CA PRO A 657 -23.43 -3.60 -21.69
C PRO A 657 -23.26 -4.89 -20.89
N GLU A 658 -23.23 -6.05 -21.56
CA GLU A 658 -23.02 -7.36 -20.92
C GLU A 658 -21.55 -7.83 -21.01
N GLU A 659 -20.74 -7.22 -21.88
CA GLU A 659 -19.35 -7.61 -22.14
C GLU A 659 -18.34 -6.59 -21.58
N PHE A 660 -18.73 -5.33 -21.44
CA PHE A 660 -17.93 -4.27 -20.84
C PHE A 660 -18.19 -4.18 -19.33
N VAL A 661 -17.18 -4.50 -18.52
CA VAL A 661 -17.28 -4.60 -17.07
C VAL A 661 -16.46 -3.52 -16.39
N ILE A 662 -17.03 -2.92 -15.36
CA ILE A 662 -16.33 -2.10 -14.37
C ILE A 662 -16.61 -2.73 -13.01
N ALA A 663 -15.56 -3.28 -12.39
CA ALA A 663 -15.58 -3.87 -11.06
C ALA A 663 -14.82 -2.99 -10.05
N GLY A 664 -15.08 -3.20 -8.76
CA GLY A 664 -14.32 -2.53 -7.70
C GLY A 664 -12.92 -3.15 -7.55
N GLN A 665 -11.90 -2.32 -7.42
CA GLN A 665 -10.52 -2.74 -7.17
C GLN A 665 -9.96 -1.94 -6.00
N ILE A 666 -9.27 -2.61 -5.08
CA ILE A 666 -8.68 -1.95 -3.91
C ILE A 666 -7.31 -1.43 -4.33
N GLY A 667 -7.26 -0.20 -4.82
CA GLY A 667 -6.03 0.43 -5.22
C GLY A 667 -6.15 1.93 -5.43
N THR A 668 -5.01 2.57 -5.59
CA THR A 668 -4.89 4.02 -5.74
C THR A 668 -3.97 4.31 -6.91
N TYR A 669 -4.43 5.12 -7.87
CA TYR A 669 -3.56 5.79 -8.84
C TYR A 669 -2.99 7.05 -8.20
N TYR A 670 -1.68 7.22 -8.28
CA TYR A 670 -1.01 8.39 -7.70
C TYR A 670 0.18 8.80 -8.54
N VAL A 671 0.59 10.05 -8.36
CA VAL A 671 1.86 10.54 -8.88
C VAL A 671 2.88 10.49 -7.75
N CYS A 672 4.06 9.96 -8.03
CA CYS A 672 5.16 9.91 -7.07
C CYS A 672 6.27 10.88 -7.45
N TRP A 673 6.95 11.41 -6.42
CA TRP A 673 8.05 12.35 -6.54
C TRP A 673 9.33 11.70 -6.04
N ASN A 674 10.42 11.87 -6.76
CA ASN A 674 11.73 11.53 -6.20
C ASN A 674 12.09 12.55 -5.12
N VAL A 675 12.17 12.10 -3.87
CA VAL A 675 12.42 13.00 -2.74
C VAL A 675 13.82 13.61 -2.78
N ASN A 676 14.77 12.98 -3.48
CA ASN A 676 16.13 13.50 -3.63
C ASN A 676 16.25 14.69 -4.62
N LEU A 677 15.14 15.12 -5.23
CA LEU A 677 15.13 16.26 -6.12
C LEU A 677 15.06 17.58 -5.34
N ASN A 678 16.00 18.49 -5.62
CA ASN A 678 15.89 19.87 -5.15
C ASN A 678 14.93 20.67 -6.04
N LEU A 679 13.81 21.12 -5.46
CA LEU A 679 12.78 21.88 -6.16
C LEU A 679 12.96 23.40 -6.00
N LEU A 680 13.90 23.88 -5.19
CA LEU A 680 14.17 25.31 -5.05
C LEU A 680 14.79 25.90 -6.34
N PRO A 681 14.65 27.23 -6.58
CA PRO A 681 15.29 27.89 -7.72
C PRO A 681 16.79 27.61 -7.79
N GLN A 682 17.27 27.19 -8.96
CA GLN A 682 18.70 27.08 -9.23
C GLN A 682 19.30 28.48 -9.45
N GLU A 683 20.51 28.70 -8.96
CA GLU A 683 21.24 29.99 -9.08
C GLU A 683 21.73 30.32 -10.49
#